data_AF-A0A1V3FEV2-F1
#
_entry.id   AF-A0A1V3FEV2-F1
#
_cell.length_a   1.000
_cell.length_b   1.000
_cell.length_c   1.000
_cell.angle_alpha   90.00
_cell.angle_beta   90.00
_cell.angle_gamma   90.00
#
_symmetry.space_group_name_H-M   'P 1'
#
loop_
_entity.id
_entity.type
_entity.pdbx_description
1 polymer ?
#
loop_
_entity_poly.entity_id
_entity_poly.type
_entity_poly.pdbx_seq_one_letter_code
_entity_poly.pdbx_strand_id
1 'polypeptide(L)'
;MAYQPKSYRKFLAGTVSAAVVASAIAPVASASFTDVAGSVHADDIATLVAKGYIKGYGDGTFKPNKSLTRGEAAIIFSRILKDAGVTQKGAGFPDVPAEKAELAEAVAIVQAAGIMTGDEKGNFNPNANITREQMAKVVVEAFKLTKPANHTTKVTDLDKAGSWAREYIQTLEANGVTKNTEFMPKQNVTRGQFASFVVRAMNVGVTAANITGVAFVDLNTLEVTFNGELKEVKKEDFAIAGVEIESVSIKAAAAAEAKTTVVVIKTKTALEEGKAYNVSYKGQTTDKAKVDVPVVTPKVESVSAINAKKIEVKFNKEVNKTTAENSATYNFVGLTSGTTWTPVLQADGKTVVLTLNKAIANDTTFVAIVNEVETKADSTKKTEKFTKTITFSDTTKPTFTGVTYPEAGIAVLNFSEDLSTPGTVKVYDGNTDVTSTLTITHNANSNQISISGLTTNKEYRVVVVGAKDQSSNLIPSPVEVFVKSTVSEQVKPVIESITTVDLNTIKVKFSEKLKQISAGVYANVSIDGVAVTGATQTFDSETNTLTITKAGLTTAGIHSVSISGYTDLSNNVGDTFTKAVAFAASAPVLEKTEVVSDATDTYVVLTFNEAPSLAAIQAVDITGTYTTPENILKTFGSAALNESTDISVVGNTIKIKVTGKEAGNYKLTIPAAGISDGTTARTQDLEITFTLTGSADTTRPTVSNVFIPGENATAVGGPATVERNTVYVKYSKSMNSTAVNPDNYTVDGQKVFESAVFVGDKTLVKLTLKEGVITLTGDRSFQISNAVTGENGVAINAYSSTEPFVENVKPLLSSGVVIDGTTIELTFTEAVADANLVAAGAGNDFEVYIDGAKSTIANVVTGATANDNKLQLQLSSPITPEQLASSTITVKVLDSTDGADVNGNPLTKGTVITVAK
;
A
#
# COMPACT_ATOMS: atom_id res chain seq x y z
N MET A 1 -52.89 15.69 -39.37
CA MET A 1 -52.29 16.38 -38.20
C MET A 1 -53.07 15.96 -36.98
N ALA A 2 -52.46 15.21 -36.05
CA ALA A 2 -53.03 14.93 -34.74
C ALA A 2 -51.91 14.94 -33.71
N TYR A 3 -52.09 15.82 -32.75
CA TYR A 3 -51.21 16.21 -31.66
C TYR A 3 -50.83 15.01 -30.77
N GLN A 4 -49.53 14.72 -30.65
CA GLN A 4 -48.96 13.77 -29.68
C GLN A 4 -48.43 14.58 -28.48
N PRO A 5 -49.07 14.55 -27.29
CA PRO A 5 -48.52 15.26 -26.15
C PRO A 5 -47.33 14.49 -25.58
N LYS A 6 -46.13 15.03 -25.82
CA LYS A 6 -44.87 14.65 -25.16
C LYS A 6 -44.88 15.10 -23.69
N SER A 7 -45.66 14.47 -22.81
CA SER A 7 -45.55 14.69 -21.36
C SER A 7 -46.31 13.65 -20.53
N TYR A 8 -45.84 12.40 -20.50
CA TYR A 8 -46.23 11.42 -19.47
C TYR A 8 -45.05 10.97 -18.59
N ARG A 9 -43.86 11.57 -18.77
CA ARG A 9 -42.63 11.17 -18.04
C ARG A 9 -42.39 11.88 -16.70
N LYS A 10 -43.24 12.82 -16.29
CA LYS A 10 -43.04 13.60 -15.06
C LYS A 10 -44.37 14.09 -14.51
N PHE A 11 -45.08 13.28 -13.71
CA PHE A 11 -45.90 13.74 -12.58
C PHE A 11 -46.71 12.56 -12.00
N LEU A 12 -46.35 12.11 -10.80
CA LEU A 12 -47.29 11.60 -9.79
C LEU A 12 -46.79 12.11 -8.43
N ALA A 13 -46.93 13.42 -8.25
CA ALA A 13 -46.81 14.12 -6.99
C ALA A 13 -48.22 14.61 -6.62
N GLY A 14 -48.64 14.42 -5.37
CA GLY A 14 -49.76 15.18 -4.80
C GLY A 14 -50.84 14.37 -4.06
N THR A 15 -50.72 14.39 -2.73
CA THR A 15 -51.75 14.48 -1.67
C THR A 15 -52.87 13.45 -1.56
N VAL A 16 -53.01 12.82 -0.37
CA VAL A 16 -54.11 13.08 0.58
C VAL A 16 -53.61 12.87 2.02
N SER A 17 -53.86 13.84 2.90
CA SER A 17 -53.66 13.75 4.36
C SER A 17 -54.59 12.72 4.99
N ALA A 18 -54.07 11.85 5.85
CA ALA A 18 -54.88 11.05 6.76
C ALA A 18 -54.64 11.52 8.20
N ALA A 19 -55.55 12.36 8.70
CA ALA A 19 -55.82 12.45 10.11
C ALA A 19 -56.26 11.06 10.60
N VAL A 20 -55.76 10.69 11.77
CA VAL A 20 -56.07 9.44 12.48
C VAL A 20 -57.56 9.40 12.79
N VAL A 21 -58.28 8.42 12.23
CA VAL A 21 -59.45 7.83 12.89
C VAL A 21 -59.38 6.32 12.70
N ALA A 22 -59.08 5.62 13.79
CA ALA A 22 -59.28 4.18 13.90
C ALA A 22 -60.75 3.87 13.62
N SER A 23 -61.04 3.28 12.47
CA SER A 23 -62.28 2.55 12.24
C SER A 23 -61.91 1.09 12.06
N ALA A 24 -62.45 0.25 12.93
CA ALA A 24 -62.32 -1.19 12.86
C ALA A 24 -62.77 -1.66 11.46
N ILE A 25 -61.83 -2.14 10.66
CA ILE A 25 -62.14 -2.94 9.47
C ILE A 25 -62.69 -4.26 9.98
N ALA A 26 -64.02 -4.41 9.91
CA ALA A 26 -64.65 -5.71 9.93
C ALA A 26 -63.95 -6.59 8.86
N PRO A 27 -63.73 -7.89 9.13
CA PRO A 27 -63.20 -8.78 8.11
C PRO A 27 -64.16 -8.75 6.93
N VAL A 28 -63.71 -8.21 5.80
CA VAL A 28 -64.38 -8.42 4.52
C VAL A 28 -64.30 -9.92 4.31
N ALA A 29 -65.42 -10.61 4.50
CA ALA A 29 -65.53 -12.02 4.17
C ALA A 29 -65.01 -12.19 2.74
N SER A 30 -63.85 -12.83 2.58
CA SER A 30 -63.36 -13.29 1.28
C SER A 30 -64.49 -14.10 0.67
N ALA A 31 -65.17 -13.55 -0.32
CA ALA A 31 -66.25 -14.24 -1.01
C ALA A 31 -65.65 -15.47 -1.68
N SER A 32 -65.79 -16.64 -1.06
CA SER A 32 -65.46 -17.91 -1.67
C SER A 32 -66.45 -18.15 -2.80
N PHE A 33 -65.99 -17.98 -4.05
CA PHE A 33 -66.82 -18.27 -5.21
C PHE A 33 -67.03 -19.77 -5.34
N THR A 34 -68.28 -20.18 -5.55
CA THR A 34 -68.68 -21.60 -5.59
C THR A 34 -68.06 -22.39 -6.74
N ASP A 35 -67.57 -21.71 -7.78
CA ASP A 35 -67.05 -22.28 -9.03
C ASP A 35 -65.52 -22.09 -9.21
N VAL A 36 -64.81 -21.65 -8.17
CA VAL A 36 -63.34 -21.48 -8.19
C VAL A 36 -62.61 -22.64 -7.52
N ALA A 37 -63.28 -23.38 -6.64
CA ALA A 37 -62.72 -24.56 -5.99
C ALA A 37 -62.27 -25.60 -7.05
N GLY A 38 -61.01 -26.02 -6.99
CA GLY A 38 -60.40 -26.96 -7.95
C GLY A 38 -59.88 -26.33 -9.25
N SER A 39 -60.04 -25.02 -9.46
CA SER A 39 -59.41 -24.31 -10.58
C SER A 39 -57.90 -24.17 -10.36
N VAL A 40 -57.10 -24.46 -11.40
CA VAL A 40 -55.64 -24.19 -11.39
C VAL A 40 -55.29 -22.69 -11.27
N HIS A 41 -56.29 -21.81 -11.40
CA HIS A 41 -56.16 -20.36 -11.29
C HIS A 41 -56.66 -19.83 -9.94
N ALA A 42 -57.06 -20.70 -9.00
CA ALA A 42 -57.75 -20.30 -7.77
C ALA A 42 -56.99 -19.26 -6.93
N ASP A 43 -55.68 -19.48 -6.73
CA ASP A 43 -54.85 -18.58 -5.91
C ASP A 43 -54.65 -17.20 -6.56
N ASP A 44 -54.46 -17.19 -7.88
CA ASP A 44 -54.31 -15.95 -8.65
C ASP A 44 -55.63 -15.16 -8.66
N ILE A 45 -56.76 -15.84 -8.78
CA ILE A 45 -58.10 -15.25 -8.67
C ILE A 45 -58.29 -14.63 -7.28
N ALA A 46 -58.00 -15.38 -6.22
CA ALA A 46 -58.11 -14.91 -4.84
C ALA A 46 -57.25 -13.66 -4.62
N THR A 47 -56.03 -13.64 -5.16
CA THR A 47 -55.10 -12.51 -5.06
C THR A 47 -55.68 -11.23 -5.67
N LEU A 48 -56.21 -11.29 -6.89
CA LEU A 48 -56.78 -10.12 -7.55
C LEU A 48 -58.10 -9.66 -6.94
N VAL A 49 -58.88 -10.58 -6.36
CA VAL A 49 -60.13 -10.28 -5.64
C VAL A 49 -59.84 -9.59 -4.33
N ALA A 50 -58.86 -10.08 -3.56
CA ALA A 50 -58.41 -9.47 -2.31
C ALA A 50 -57.89 -8.04 -2.53
N LYS A 51 -57.23 -7.78 -3.67
CA LYS A 51 -56.79 -6.44 -4.09
C LYS A 51 -57.91 -5.57 -4.69
N GLY A 52 -59.12 -6.11 -4.85
CA GLY A 52 -60.26 -5.40 -5.43
C GLY A 52 -60.15 -5.13 -6.93
N TYR A 53 -59.14 -5.68 -7.63
CA TYR A 53 -58.92 -5.43 -9.05
C TYR A 53 -59.93 -6.18 -9.92
N ILE A 54 -60.32 -7.39 -9.52
CA ILE A 54 -61.36 -8.18 -10.20
C ILE A 54 -62.46 -8.57 -9.20
N LYS A 55 -63.70 -8.64 -9.69
CA LYS A 55 -64.87 -9.03 -8.90
C LYS A 55 -65.56 -10.24 -9.55
N GLY A 56 -66.25 -11.05 -8.74
CA GLY A 56 -67.18 -12.07 -9.25
C GLY A 56 -68.53 -11.48 -9.65
N TYR A 57 -69.46 -12.36 -9.99
CA TYR A 57 -70.82 -12.01 -10.39
C TYR A 57 -71.76 -11.99 -9.18
N GLY A 58 -72.89 -11.29 -9.31
CA GLY A 58 -73.89 -11.18 -8.24
C GLY A 58 -74.58 -12.49 -7.86
N ASP A 59 -74.38 -13.54 -8.65
CA ASP A 59 -74.87 -14.91 -8.39
C ASP A 59 -73.92 -15.74 -7.49
N GLY A 60 -72.84 -15.14 -6.97
CA GLY A 60 -71.86 -15.81 -6.11
C GLY A 60 -70.79 -16.62 -6.86
N THR A 61 -70.75 -16.55 -8.18
CA THR A 61 -69.75 -17.23 -9.03
C THR A 61 -68.67 -16.28 -9.56
N PHE A 62 -67.51 -16.79 -9.95
CA PHE A 62 -66.43 -16.05 -10.61
C PHE A 62 -66.36 -16.26 -12.12
N LYS A 63 -66.82 -17.42 -12.59
CA LYS A 63 -66.80 -17.92 -13.96
C LYS A 63 -65.39 -17.96 -14.56
N PRO A 64 -64.44 -18.73 -13.98
CA PRO A 64 -63.02 -18.72 -14.38
C PRO A 64 -62.79 -19.12 -15.84
N ASN A 65 -63.67 -19.95 -16.42
CA ASN A 65 -63.58 -20.42 -17.80
C ASN A 65 -64.31 -19.51 -18.82
N LYS A 66 -65.02 -18.47 -18.38
CA LYS A 66 -65.65 -17.50 -19.29
C LYS A 66 -64.58 -16.65 -19.95
N SER A 67 -64.65 -16.48 -21.28
CA SER A 67 -63.81 -15.52 -22.00
C SER A 67 -64.02 -14.10 -21.48
N LEU A 68 -62.93 -13.36 -21.37
CA LEU A 68 -62.92 -11.97 -20.91
C LEU A 68 -63.13 -11.03 -22.09
N THR A 69 -64.05 -10.08 -21.93
CA THR A 69 -64.26 -9.01 -22.91
C THR A 69 -63.20 -7.92 -22.77
N ARG A 70 -62.95 -7.17 -23.85
CA ARG A 70 -62.05 -6.00 -23.83
C ARG A 70 -62.50 -4.95 -22.80
N GLY A 71 -63.81 -4.77 -22.63
CA GLY A 71 -64.37 -3.88 -21.61
C GLY A 71 -64.09 -4.36 -20.18
N GLU A 72 -64.29 -5.66 -19.89
CA GLU A 72 -63.95 -6.22 -18.58
C GLU A 72 -62.44 -6.14 -18.29
N ALA A 73 -61.59 -6.38 -19.29
CA ALA A 73 -60.14 -6.23 -19.17
C ALA A 73 -59.74 -4.77 -18.86
N ALA A 74 -60.36 -3.79 -19.53
CA ALA A 74 -60.13 -2.37 -19.28
C ALA A 74 -60.50 -1.99 -17.85
N ILE A 75 -61.62 -2.49 -17.31
CA ILE A 75 -62.03 -2.24 -15.92
C ILE A 75 -60.96 -2.76 -14.96
N ILE A 76 -60.47 -3.99 -15.15
CA ILE A 76 -59.46 -4.58 -14.26
C ILE A 76 -58.16 -3.77 -14.32
N PHE A 77 -57.65 -3.46 -15.51
CA PHE A 77 -56.41 -2.69 -15.65
C PHE A 77 -56.57 -1.24 -15.18
N SER A 78 -57.73 -0.62 -15.33
CA SER A 78 -57.98 0.72 -14.80
C SER A 78 -57.84 0.75 -13.28
N ARG A 79 -58.28 -0.30 -12.57
CA ARG A 79 -58.12 -0.42 -11.12
C ARG A 79 -56.65 -0.60 -10.74
N ILE A 80 -55.92 -1.44 -11.47
CA ILE A 80 -54.47 -1.64 -11.28
C ILE A 80 -53.71 -0.33 -11.50
N LEU A 81 -54.04 0.40 -12.57
CA LEU A 81 -53.40 1.68 -12.89
C LEU A 81 -53.75 2.77 -11.86
N LYS A 82 -55.00 2.84 -11.40
CA LYS A 82 -55.40 3.75 -10.31
C LYS A 82 -54.65 3.46 -9.02
N ASP A 83 -54.48 2.18 -8.67
CA ASP A 83 -53.69 1.76 -7.51
C ASP A 83 -52.20 2.11 -7.67
N ALA A 84 -51.70 2.08 -8.91
CA ALA A 84 -50.39 2.60 -9.28
C ALA A 84 -50.34 4.15 -9.41
N GLY A 85 -51.42 4.84 -9.05
CA GLY A 85 -51.51 6.31 -9.01
C GLY A 85 -51.89 7.00 -10.31
N VAL A 86 -52.24 6.29 -11.38
CA VAL A 86 -52.64 6.90 -12.66
C VAL A 86 -54.03 7.55 -12.53
N THR A 87 -54.07 8.87 -12.68
CA THR A 87 -55.31 9.68 -12.57
C THR A 87 -55.78 10.26 -13.90
N GLN A 88 -54.97 10.20 -14.96
CA GLN A 88 -55.26 10.81 -16.25
C GLN A 88 -56.31 10.00 -17.04
N LYS A 89 -57.17 10.71 -17.79
CA LYS A 89 -58.25 10.13 -18.60
C LYS A 89 -58.15 10.64 -20.03
N GLY A 90 -58.28 9.73 -21.00
CA GLY A 90 -58.38 10.03 -22.41
C GLY A 90 -59.80 10.47 -22.82
N ALA A 91 -59.98 10.77 -24.10
CA ALA A 91 -61.26 11.22 -24.65
C ALA A 91 -62.33 10.11 -24.71
N GLY A 92 -61.97 8.84 -24.48
CA GLY A 92 -62.85 7.69 -24.65
C GLY A 92 -62.93 7.25 -26.12
N PHE A 93 -63.89 6.40 -26.42
CA PHE A 93 -64.18 5.92 -27.78
C PHE A 93 -65.68 6.03 -28.09
N PRO A 94 -66.07 6.24 -29.36
CA PRO A 94 -67.47 6.53 -29.73
C PRO A 94 -68.46 5.40 -29.42
N ASP A 95 -67.99 4.15 -29.42
CA ASP A 95 -68.81 2.96 -29.18
C ASP A 95 -68.90 2.54 -27.70
N VAL A 96 -68.36 3.36 -26.79
CA VAL A 96 -68.44 3.15 -25.34
C VAL A 96 -69.50 4.10 -24.77
N PRO A 97 -70.69 3.60 -24.39
CA PRO A 97 -71.79 4.47 -23.97
C PRO A 97 -71.50 5.16 -22.64
N ALA A 98 -71.74 6.48 -22.58
CA ALA A 98 -71.44 7.31 -21.41
C ALA A 98 -72.26 6.90 -20.17
N GLU A 99 -73.46 6.35 -20.37
CA GLU A 99 -74.33 5.83 -19.31
C GLU A 99 -73.74 4.62 -18.57
N LYS A 100 -72.76 3.93 -19.16
CA LYS A 100 -71.97 2.88 -18.47
C LYS A 100 -70.74 3.49 -17.81
N ALA A 101 -70.96 4.31 -16.78
CA ALA A 101 -69.94 5.16 -16.16
C ALA A 101 -68.63 4.43 -15.79
N GLU A 102 -68.70 3.24 -15.17
CA GLU A 102 -67.49 2.46 -14.79
C GLU A 102 -66.69 2.01 -16.01
N LEU A 103 -67.36 1.55 -17.06
CA LEU A 103 -66.73 1.13 -18.31
C LEU A 103 -66.13 2.33 -19.05
N ALA A 104 -66.88 3.43 -19.17
CA ALA A 104 -66.43 4.65 -19.84
C ALA A 104 -65.19 5.24 -19.16
N GLU A 105 -65.17 5.28 -17.82
CA GLU A 105 -64.01 5.73 -17.05
C GLU A 105 -62.81 4.80 -17.23
N ALA A 106 -63.03 3.49 -17.11
CA ALA A 106 -61.96 2.51 -17.25
C ALA A 106 -61.28 2.60 -18.62
N VAL A 107 -62.08 2.69 -19.67
CA VAL A 107 -61.60 2.83 -21.05
C VAL A 107 -60.81 4.12 -21.25
N ALA A 108 -61.26 5.24 -20.69
CA ALA A 108 -60.53 6.50 -20.76
C ALA A 108 -59.15 6.41 -20.08
N ILE A 109 -59.04 5.71 -18.94
CA ILE A 109 -57.78 5.55 -18.20
C ILE A 109 -56.79 4.68 -18.98
N VAL A 110 -57.23 3.53 -19.49
CA VAL A 110 -56.34 2.64 -20.25
C VAL A 110 -55.93 3.25 -21.60
N GLN A 111 -56.76 4.11 -22.19
CA GLN A 111 -56.43 4.90 -23.37
C GLN A 111 -55.36 5.96 -23.05
N ALA A 112 -55.52 6.72 -21.98
CA ALA A 112 -54.53 7.71 -21.52
C ALA A 112 -53.17 7.07 -21.19
N ALA A 113 -53.19 5.89 -20.57
CA ALA A 113 -51.99 5.11 -20.28
C ALA A 113 -51.34 4.48 -21.54
N GLY A 114 -52.01 4.53 -22.70
CA GLY A 114 -51.52 3.98 -23.97
C GLY A 114 -51.51 2.45 -24.03
N ILE A 115 -52.09 1.76 -23.04
CA ILE A 115 -52.01 0.30 -22.93
C ILE A 115 -53.07 -0.42 -23.76
N MET A 116 -54.22 0.22 -24.02
CA MET A 116 -55.27 -0.29 -24.90
C MET A 116 -55.68 0.75 -25.94
N THR A 117 -55.86 0.31 -27.18
CA THR A 117 -56.21 1.15 -28.33
C THR A 117 -57.49 0.64 -29.02
N GLY A 118 -58.13 1.52 -29.79
CA GLY A 118 -59.28 1.18 -30.64
C GLY A 118 -58.87 0.49 -31.95
N ASP A 119 -59.86 0.08 -32.72
CA ASP A 119 -59.70 -0.47 -34.06
C ASP A 119 -59.46 0.64 -35.11
N GLU A 120 -59.30 0.24 -36.37
CA GLU A 120 -59.07 1.15 -37.50
C GLU A 120 -60.23 2.12 -37.76
N LYS A 121 -61.42 1.83 -37.25
CA LYS A 121 -62.62 2.69 -37.33
C LYS A 121 -62.75 3.62 -36.12
N GLY A 122 -61.78 3.59 -35.20
CA GLY A 122 -61.78 4.39 -33.99
C GLY A 122 -62.69 3.86 -32.88
N ASN A 123 -63.12 2.59 -32.93
CA ASN A 123 -63.99 1.97 -31.92
C ASN A 123 -63.18 1.11 -30.93
N PHE A 124 -63.57 1.08 -29.66
CA PHE A 124 -62.93 0.27 -28.63
C PHE A 124 -63.31 -1.22 -28.72
N ASN A 125 -64.53 -1.51 -29.17
CA ASN A 125 -65.19 -2.81 -29.18
C ASN A 125 -65.28 -3.46 -27.79
N PRO A 126 -65.98 -2.84 -26.81
CA PRO A 126 -65.98 -3.28 -25.41
C PRO A 126 -66.56 -4.69 -25.20
N ASN A 127 -67.49 -5.12 -26.06
CA ASN A 127 -68.14 -6.44 -25.96
C ASN A 127 -67.36 -7.56 -26.66
N ALA A 128 -66.33 -7.23 -27.46
CA ALA A 128 -65.50 -8.24 -28.11
C ALA A 128 -64.57 -8.92 -27.08
N ASN A 129 -64.33 -10.21 -27.24
CA ASN A 129 -63.37 -10.94 -26.40
C ASN A 129 -61.94 -10.46 -26.66
N ILE A 130 -61.13 -10.38 -25.60
CA ILE A 130 -59.71 -10.04 -25.73
C ILE A 130 -58.90 -11.29 -26.13
N THR A 131 -58.07 -11.15 -27.17
CA THR A 131 -57.16 -12.23 -27.60
C THR A 131 -55.90 -12.26 -26.74
N ARG A 132 -55.19 -13.39 -26.73
CA ARG A 132 -53.93 -13.57 -25.99
C ARG A 132 -52.83 -12.61 -26.46
N GLU A 133 -52.74 -12.33 -27.76
CA GLU A 133 -51.77 -11.36 -28.29
C GLU A 133 -52.09 -9.91 -27.87
N GLN A 134 -53.38 -9.56 -27.77
CA GLN A 134 -53.81 -8.26 -27.24
C GLN A 134 -53.51 -8.15 -25.75
N MET A 135 -53.85 -9.17 -24.97
CA MET A 135 -53.51 -9.23 -23.54
C MET A 135 -52.00 -9.11 -23.30
N ALA A 136 -51.17 -9.72 -24.16
CA ALA A 136 -49.71 -9.65 -24.02
C ALA A 136 -49.20 -8.22 -24.03
N LYS A 137 -49.64 -7.43 -25.01
CA LYS A 137 -49.34 -5.99 -25.08
C LYS A 137 -49.80 -5.26 -23.82
N VAL A 138 -51.05 -5.46 -23.40
CA VAL A 138 -51.61 -4.73 -22.25
C VAL A 138 -50.84 -5.03 -20.96
N VAL A 139 -50.50 -6.30 -20.71
CA VAL A 139 -49.73 -6.72 -19.51
C VAL A 139 -48.32 -6.12 -19.54
N VAL A 140 -47.59 -6.26 -20.66
CA VAL A 140 -46.22 -5.72 -20.77
C VAL A 140 -46.22 -4.20 -20.56
N GLU A 141 -47.15 -3.49 -21.19
CA GLU A 141 -47.22 -2.04 -21.11
C GLU A 141 -47.71 -1.53 -19.75
N ALA A 142 -48.64 -2.24 -19.09
CA ALA A 142 -49.14 -1.87 -17.78
C ALA A 142 -48.08 -2.05 -16.68
N PHE A 143 -47.28 -3.12 -16.76
CA PHE A 143 -46.24 -3.44 -15.78
C PHE A 143 -44.83 -3.00 -16.20
N LYS A 144 -44.70 -2.33 -17.35
CA LYS A 144 -43.41 -1.85 -17.92
C LYS A 144 -42.34 -2.93 -17.97
N LEU A 145 -42.73 -4.15 -18.35
CA LEU A 145 -41.83 -5.29 -18.44
C LEU A 145 -40.84 -5.10 -19.60
N THR A 146 -39.61 -5.54 -19.40
CA THR A 146 -38.55 -5.48 -20.42
C THR A 146 -38.00 -6.87 -20.70
N LYS A 147 -37.39 -7.04 -21.88
CA LYS A 147 -36.77 -8.30 -22.31
C LYS A 147 -35.27 -8.08 -22.54
N PRO A 148 -34.39 -9.02 -22.15
CA PRO A 148 -32.97 -8.96 -22.51
C PRO A 148 -32.76 -8.89 -24.04
N ALA A 149 -31.74 -8.13 -24.46
CA ALA A 149 -31.42 -7.94 -25.88
C ALA A 149 -31.19 -9.27 -26.63
N ASN A 150 -30.55 -10.25 -25.95
CA ASN A 150 -30.17 -11.55 -26.52
C ASN A 150 -31.18 -12.67 -26.21
N HIS A 151 -32.44 -12.33 -25.88
CA HIS A 151 -33.44 -13.36 -25.55
C HIS A 151 -33.85 -14.18 -26.78
N THR A 152 -33.54 -15.48 -26.74
CA THR A 152 -34.02 -16.48 -27.70
C THR A 152 -35.35 -17.06 -27.23
N THR A 153 -36.39 -16.93 -28.04
CA THR A 153 -37.74 -17.38 -27.68
C THR A 153 -37.91 -18.89 -27.85
N LYS A 154 -38.67 -19.50 -26.94
CA LYS A 154 -39.15 -20.89 -27.00
C LYS A 154 -40.60 -21.01 -27.44
N VAL A 155 -41.24 -19.89 -27.79
CA VAL A 155 -42.63 -19.87 -28.27
C VAL A 155 -42.67 -20.39 -29.71
N THR A 156 -43.32 -21.53 -29.93
CA THR A 156 -43.29 -22.28 -31.19
C THR A 156 -44.26 -21.77 -32.26
N ASP A 157 -45.30 -21.03 -31.86
CA ASP A 157 -46.35 -20.51 -32.74
C ASP A 157 -46.36 -18.96 -32.81
N LEU A 158 -45.20 -18.35 -32.56
CA LEU A 158 -45.00 -16.89 -32.59
C LEU A 158 -45.30 -16.28 -33.97
N ASP A 159 -45.11 -17.06 -35.02
CA ASP A 159 -45.40 -16.69 -36.41
C ASP A 159 -46.91 -16.44 -36.65
N LYS A 160 -47.78 -17.16 -35.92
CA LYS A 160 -49.25 -16.97 -35.95
C LYS A 160 -49.70 -15.65 -35.29
N ALA A 161 -48.84 -14.99 -34.51
CA ALA A 161 -49.13 -13.68 -33.92
C ALA A 161 -48.97 -12.56 -34.95
N GLY A 162 -49.75 -11.49 -34.81
CA GLY A 162 -49.49 -10.27 -35.58
C GLY A 162 -48.06 -9.75 -35.32
N SER A 163 -47.37 -9.23 -36.34
CA SER A 163 -45.98 -8.77 -36.20
C SER A 163 -45.78 -7.78 -35.05
N TRP A 164 -46.79 -6.93 -34.79
CA TRP A 164 -46.82 -5.96 -33.68
C TRP A 164 -46.86 -6.60 -32.29
N ALA A 165 -47.32 -7.85 -32.17
CA ALA A 165 -47.51 -8.54 -30.90
C ALA A 165 -46.31 -9.41 -30.49
N ARG A 166 -45.44 -9.76 -31.44
CA ARG A 166 -44.38 -10.76 -31.24
C ARG A 166 -43.42 -10.38 -30.12
N GLU A 167 -42.99 -9.11 -30.08
CA GLU A 167 -42.08 -8.62 -29.05
C GLU A 167 -42.71 -8.65 -27.64
N TYR A 168 -44.00 -8.33 -27.53
CA TYR A 168 -44.73 -8.41 -26.27
C TYR A 168 -44.85 -9.85 -25.75
N ILE A 169 -45.10 -10.81 -26.64
CA ILE A 169 -45.18 -12.24 -26.29
C ILE A 169 -43.82 -12.73 -25.78
N GLN A 170 -42.73 -12.40 -26.48
CA GLN A 170 -41.37 -12.73 -26.06
C GLN A 170 -41.02 -12.05 -24.72
N THR A 171 -41.52 -10.84 -24.47
CA THR A 171 -41.28 -10.14 -23.21
C THR A 171 -42.00 -10.82 -22.05
N LEU A 172 -43.24 -11.28 -22.24
CA LEU A 172 -43.92 -12.10 -21.23
C LEU A 172 -43.18 -13.42 -20.95
N GLU A 173 -42.61 -14.04 -21.99
CA GLU A 173 -41.85 -15.28 -21.85
C GLU A 173 -40.57 -15.06 -21.04
N ALA A 174 -39.80 -14.02 -21.38
CA ALA A 174 -38.55 -13.68 -20.71
C ALA A 174 -38.73 -13.37 -19.21
N ASN A 175 -39.90 -12.84 -18.85
CA ASN A 175 -40.26 -12.53 -17.46
C ASN A 175 -40.99 -13.70 -16.75
N GLY A 176 -41.09 -14.88 -17.38
CA GLY A 176 -41.76 -16.06 -16.80
C GLY A 176 -43.28 -15.91 -16.62
N VAL A 177 -43.86 -14.88 -17.23
CA VAL A 177 -45.29 -14.57 -17.15
C VAL A 177 -46.11 -15.56 -18.01
N THR A 178 -45.62 -15.86 -19.22
CA THR A 178 -46.04 -17.07 -19.98
C THR A 178 -45.03 -18.19 -19.81
N LYS A 179 -45.52 -19.41 -19.64
CA LYS A 179 -44.70 -20.63 -19.47
C LYS A 179 -44.94 -21.68 -20.55
N ASN A 180 -45.94 -21.49 -21.40
CA ASN A 180 -46.31 -22.45 -22.43
C ASN A 180 -45.43 -22.24 -23.68
N THR A 181 -45.03 -23.34 -24.32
CA THR A 181 -44.33 -23.33 -25.61
C THR A 181 -45.25 -22.94 -26.76
N GLU A 182 -46.52 -23.36 -26.74
CA GLU A 182 -47.55 -22.80 -27.64
C GLU A 182 -48.28 -21.64 -26.92
N PHE A 183 -48.17 -20.43 -27.47
CA PHE A 183 -48.77 -19.23 -26.90
C PHE A 183 -50.21 -19.02 -27.36
N MET A 184 -50.66 -19.57 -28.49
CA MET A 184 -52.01 -19.46 -29.05
C MET A 184 -52.50 -18.00 -29.20
N PRO A 185 -51.78 -17.15 -29.97
CA PRO A 185 -51.97 -15.69 -29.96
C PRO A 185 -53.38 -15.20 -30.32
N LYS A 186 -54.10 -15.95 -31.18
CA LYS A 186 -55.46 -15.60 -31.63
C LYS A 186 -56.58 -16.10 -30.74
N GLN A 187 -56.29 -16.95 -29.75
CA GLN A 187 -57.31 -17.48 -28.84
C GLN A 187 -57.75 -16.41 -27.83
N ASN A 188 -59.02 -16.46 -27.44
CA ASN A 188 -59.55 -15.59 -26.38
C ASN A 188 -59.02 -16.00 -25.00
N VAL A 189 -58.76 -15.02 -24.13
CA VAL A 189 -58.30 -15.25 -22.75
C VAL A 189 -59.49 -15.49 -21.83
N THR A 190 -59.46 -16.55 -21.01
CA THR A 190 -60.47 -16.73 -19.95
C THR A 190 -60.16 -15.87 -18.72
N ARG A 191 -61.17 -15.60 -17.90
CA ARG A 191 -61.01 -14.80 -16.65
C ARG A 191 -59.96 -15.38 -15.71
N GLY A 192 -59.92 -16.70 -15.54
CA GLY A 192 -58.92 -17.39 -14.72
C GLY A 192 -57.51 -17.28 -15.30
N GLN A 193 -57.37 -17.51 -16.61
CA GLN A 193 -56.08 -17.35 -17.29
C GLN A 193 -55.55 -15.93 -17.18
N PHE A 194 -56.43 -14.94 -17.39
CA PHE A 194 -56.09 -13.52 -17.25
C PHE A 194 -55.59 -13.20 -15.84
N ALA A 195 -56.24 -13.76 -14.80
CA ALA A 195 -55.79 -13.59 -13.42
C ALA A 195 -54.34 -14.09 -13.23
N SER A 196 -54.03 -15.28 -13.72
CA SER A 196 -52.66 -15.82 -13.67
C SER A 196 -51.63 -14.98 -14.40
N PHE A 197 -51.97 -14.43 -15.58
CA PHE A 197 -51.07 -13.56 -16.32
C PHE A 197 -50.75 -12.28 -15.54
N VAL A 198 -51.77 -11.64 -14.98
CA VAL A 198 -51.61 -10.40 -14.21
C VAL A 198 -50.86 -10.65 -12.91
N VAL A 199 -51.21 -11.68 -12.15
CA VAL A 199 -50.52 -11.97 -10.87
C VAL A 199 -49.05 -12.32 -11.10
N ARG A 200 -48.73 -13.10 -12.13
CA ARG A 200 -47.33 -13.37 -12.47
C ARG A 200 -46.59 -12.10 -12.86
N ALA A 201 -47.20 -11.23 -13.65
CA ALA A 201 -46.60 -9.94 -14.00
C ALA A 201 -46.38 -9.03 -12.79
N MET A 202 -47.30 -9.03 -11.82
CA MET A 202 -47.14 -8.31 -10.54
C MET A 202 -45.99 -8.84 -9.69
N ASN A 203 -45.63 -10.11 -9.86
CA ASN A 203 -44.60 -10.80 -9.08
C ASN A 203 -43.22 -10.83 -9.77
N VAL A 204 -43.04 -10.12 -10.89
CA VAL A 204 -41.72 -9.93 -11.50
C VAL A 204 -40.89 -9.01 -10.58
N GLY A 205 -39.85 -9.58 -9.94
CA GLY A 205 -39.10 -8.93 -8.85
C GLY A 205 -38.10 -7.84 -9.26
N VAL A 206 -37.64 -7.07 -8.26
CA VAL A 206 -36.56 -6.07 -8.36
C VAL A 206 -35.31 -6.69 -9.02
N THR A 207 -34.65 -5.93 -9.90
CA THR A 207 -33.47 -6.37 -10.68
C THR A 207 -32.27 -5.45 -10.44
N ALA A 208 -31.09 -5.77 -10.99
CA ALA A 208 -29.89 -4.91 -10.88
C ALA A 208 -30.11 -3.50 -11.47
N ALA A 209 -31.03 -3.34 -12.43
CA ALA A 209 -31.41 -2.04 -12.99
C ALA A 209 -32.01 -1.07 -11.96
N ASN A 210 -32.45 -1.59 -10.81
CA ASN A 210 -32.97 -0.80 -9.72
C ASN A 210 -31.86 -0.21 -8.82
N ILE A 211 -30.58 -0.57 -8.98
CA ILE A 211 -29.48 0.02 -8.20
C ILE A 211 -29.30 1.49 -8.58
N THR A 212 -29.36 2.39 -7.60
CA THR A 212 -29.17 3.83 -7.78
C THR A 212 -27.79 4.32 -7.37
N GLY A 213 -27.07 3.55 -6.56
CA GLY A 213 -25.71 3.88 -6.13
C GLY A 213 -25.15 2.86 -5.17
N VAL A 214 -23.82 2.83 -5.08
CA VAL A 214 -23.07 2.08 -4.07
C VAL A 214 -22.16 3.06 -3.34
N ALA A 215 -22.22 3.05 -2.01
CA ALA A 215 -21.40 3.89 -1.15
C ALA A 215 -20.35 3.04 -0.43
N PHE A 216 -19.12 3.53 -0.41
CA PHE A 216 -18.06 3.01 0.45
C PHE A 216 -18.29 3.51 1.89
N VAL A 217 -18.29 2.59 2.85
CA VAL A 217 -18.39 2.93 4.28
C VAL A 217 -17.03 2.73 4.94
N ASP A 218 -16.46 1.54 4.80
CA ASP A 218 -15.12 1.18 5.25
C ASP A 218 -14.59 0.00 4.40
N LEU A 219 -13.35 -0.45 4.67
CA LEU A 219 -12.69 -1.50 3.90
C LEU A 219 -13.42 -2.86 3.93
N ASN A 220 -14.41 -3.05 4.80
CA ASN A 220 -15.19 -4.27 4.88
C ASN A 220 -16.69 -4.03 4.68
N THR A 221 -17.11 -2.81 4.34
CA THR A 221 -18.53 -2.44 4.32
C THR A 221 -18.88 -1.56 3.13
N LEU A 222 -19.89 -1.99 2.37
CA LEU A 222 -20.52 -1.21 1.30
C LEU A 222 -22.02 -1.06 1.55
N GLU A 223 -22.60 0.04 1.08
CA GLU A 223 -24.05 0.27 1.08
C GLU A 223 -24.58 0.38 -0.35
N VAL A 224 -25.46 -0.53 -0.74
CA VAL A 224 -26.09 -0.56 -2.06
C VAL A 224 -27.51 -0.02 -1.95
N THR A 225 -27.82 1.04 -2.69
CA THR A 225 -29.16 1.63 -2.69
C THR A 225 -29.96 1.15 -3.89
N PHE A 226 -31.17 0.65 -3.66
CA PHE A 226 -32.15 0.26 -4.67
C PHE A 226 -33.32 1.24 -4.72
N ASN A 227 -33.79 1.54 -5.93
CA ASN A 227 -35.07 2.19 -6.20
C ASN A 227 -36.15 1.10 -6.37
N GLY A 228 -36.87 0.82 -5.28
CA GLY A 228 -37.80 -0.28 -5.15
C GLY A 228 -37.69 -0.94 -3.77
N GLU A 229 -38.78 -1.57 -3.33
CA GLU A 229 -38.84 -2.26 -2.04
C GLU A 229 -38.30 -3.69 -2.17
N LEU A 230 -37.20 -3.99 -1.47
CA LEU A 230 -36.73 -5.35 -1.25
C LEU A 230 -37.26 -5.84 0.10
N LYS A 231 -38.14 -6.84 0.08
CA LYS A 231 -38.71 -7.43 1.31
C LYS A 231 -37.74 -8.36 2.04
N GLU A 232 -36.79 -8.93 1.30
CA GLU A 232 -35.76 -9.84 1.79
C GLU A 232 -34.50 -9.66 0.95
N VAL A 233 -33.34 -9.92 1.55
CA VAL A 233 -32.05 -9.97 0.86
C VAL A 233 -31.34 -11.28 1.19
N LYS A 234 -30.73 -11.88 0.17
CA LYS A 234 -29.96 -13.12 0.30
C LYS A 234 -28.55 -12.87 -0.16
N LYS A 235 -27.58 -13.45 0.53
CA LYS A 235 -26.15 -13.27 0.23
C LYS A 235 -25.84 -13.72 -1.20
N GLU A 236 -26.47 -14.80 -1.65
CA GLU A 236 -26.30 -15.42 -2.97
C GLU A 236 -26.77 -14.53 -4.11
N ASP A 237 -27.63 -13.54 -3.81
CA ASP A 237 -28.05 -12.56 -4.81
C ASP A 237 -26.96 -11.50 -5.07
N PHE A 238 -25.91 -11.40 -4.24
CA PHE A 238 -24.86 -10.38 -4.40
C PHE A 238 -23.51 -11.02 -4.70
N ALA A 239 -22.73 -10.40 -5.60
CA ALA A 239 -21.32 -10.77 -5.78
C ALA A 239 -20.46 -9.57 -6.16
N ILE A 240 -19.21 -9.57 -5.69
CA ILE A 240 -18.16 -8.60 -5.99
C ILE A 240 -16.94 -9.39 -6.47
N ALA A 241 -16.42 -9.07 -7.64
CA ALA A 241 -15.33 -9.84 -8.24
C ALA A 241 -14.06 -9.80 -7.35
N GLY A 242 -13.56 -10.97 -6.98
CA GLY A 242 -12.35 -11.11 -6.15
C GLY A 242 -12.52 -10.81 -4.66
N VAL A 243 -13.76 -10.61 -4.18
CA VAL A 243 -14.03 -10.26 -2.78
C VAL A 243 -15.05 -11.24 -2.20
N GLU A 244 -14.71 -11.91 -1.10
CA GLU A 244 -15.64 -12.80 -0.39
C GLU A 244 -16.61 -11.95 0.46
N ILE A 245 -17.92 -12.05 0.18
CA ILE A 245 -18.96 -11.43 1.01
C ILE A 245 -19.14 -12.25 2.28
N GLU A 246 -19.21 -11.62 3.45
CA GLU A 246 -19.53 -12.26 4.73
C GLU A 246 -21.05 -12.33 4.92
N SER A 247 -21.73 -11.18 4.88
CA SER A 247 -23.17 -11.06 5.11
C SER A 247 -23.80 -9.90 4.34
N VAL A 248 -25.12 -9.96 4.14
CA VAL A 248 -25.93 -8.87 3.60
C VAL A 248 -27.12 -8.62 4.51
N SER A 249 -27.52 -7.37 4.69
CA SER A 249 -28.67 -7.01 5.50
C SER A 249 -29.34 -5.74 4.98
N ILE A 250 -30.64 -5.61 5.17
CA ILE A 250 -31.32 -4.34 4.90
C ILE A 250 -30.99 -3.40 6.06
N LYS A 251 -30.42 -2.23 5.74
CA LYS A 251 -30.23 -1.16 6.72
C LYS A 251 -31.61 -0.70 7.16
N ALA A 252 -31.93 -0.87 8.44
CA ALA A 252 -33.16 -0.33 9.01
C ALA A 252 -33.13 1.20 8.87
N ALA A 253 -33.81 1.72 7.86
CA ALA A 253 -33.88 3.15 7.62
C ALA A 253 -35.18 3.71 8.19
N ALA A 254 -35.03 4.71 9.06
CA ALA A 254 -35.99 5.81 9.12
C ALA A 254 -36.02 6.49 7.74
N ALA A 255 -36.82 5.94 6.82
CA ALA A 255 -37.06 6.49 5.49
C ALA A 255 -38.46 6.09 5.03
N ALA A 256 -39.47 6.62 5.71
CA ALA A 256 -40.88 6.38 5.41
C ALA A 256 -41.38 7.10 4.11
N GLU A 257 -40.49 7.71 3.32
CA GLU A 257 -40.88 8.66 2.26
C GLU A 257 -40.34 8.33 0.84
N ALA A 258 -39.40 7.38 0.67
CA ALA A 258 -38.68 7.22 -0.61
C ALA A 258 -38.90 5.90 -1.38
N LYS A 259 -39.52 4.86 -0.79
CA LYS A 259 -39.60 3.49 -1.36
C LYS A 259 -38.24 2.95 -1.88
N THR A 260 -37.14 3.39 -1.26
CA THR A 260 -35.79 2.88 -1.52
C THR A 260 -35.42 1.84 -0.48
N THR A 261 -34.58 0.88 -0.86
CA THR A 261 -33.97 -0.06 0.10
C THR A 261 -32.46 0.09 0.07
N VAL A 262 -31.85 0.29 1.24
CA VAL A 262 -30.39 0.30 1.39
C VAL A 262 -29.96 -1.05 1.94
N VAL A 263 -29.10 -1.74 1.21
CA VAL A 263 -28.54 -3.04 1.60
C VAL A 263 -27.10 -2.82 2.04
N VAL A 264 -26.79 -3.19 3.27
CA VAL A 264 -25.42 -3.23 3.80
C VAL A 264 -24.80 -4.56 3.42
N ILE A 265 -23.68 -4.52 2.71
CA ILE A 265 -22.85 -5.68 2.38
C ILE A 265 -21.61 -5.62 3.25
N LYS A 266 -21.39 -6.65 4.07
CA LYS A 266 -20.13 -6.85 4.79
C LYS A 266 -19.26 -7.86 4.05
N THR A 267 -17.99 -7.56 3.86
CA THR A 267 -17.02 -8.43 3.17
C THR A 267 -16.05 -9.03 4.17
N LYS A 268 -15.71 -10.30 3.94
CA LYS A 268 -14.70 -11.02 4.72
C LYS A 268 -13.28 -10.66 4.27
N THR A 269 -13.10 -10.48 2.96
CA THR A 269 -11.87 -9.89 2.39
C THR A 269 -11.99 -8.37 2.40
N ALA A 270 -10.98 -7.67 2.92
CA ALA A 270 -10.94 -6.22 2.85
C ALA A 270 -10.81 -5.75 1.39
N LEU A 271 -11.52 -4.67 1.05
CA LEU A 271 -11.42 -3.97 -0.21
C LEU A 271 -10.04 -3.30 -0.34
N GLU A 272 -9.48 -3.29 -1.54
CA GLU A 272 -8.19 -2.64 -1.81
C GLU A 272 -8.39 -1.15 -2.05
N GLU A 273 -7.59 -0.32 -1.37
CA GLU A 273 -7.60 1.13 -1.54
C GLU A 273 -7.18 1.54 -2.96
N GLY A 274 -7.81 2.58 -3.49
CA GLY A 274 -7.56 3.06 -4.86
C GLY A 274 -8.14 2.16 -5.95
N LYS A 275 -8.76 1.03 -5.61
CA LYS A 275 -9.40 0.11 -6.54
C LYS A 275 -10.88 0.43 -6.68
N ALA A 276 -11.40 0.20 -7.88
CA ALA A 276 -12.82 0.28 -8.17
C ALA A 276 -13.44 -1.12 -8.16
N TYR A 277 -14.61 -1.25 -7.55
CA TYR A 277 -15.37 -2.49 -7.49
C TYR A 277 -16.76 -2.30 -8.11
N ASN A 278 -17.29 -3.37 -8.70
CA ASN A 278 -18.66 -3.44 -9.20
C ASN A 278 -19.44 -4.49 -8.40
N VAL A 279 -20.57 -4.07 -7.84
CA VAL A 279 -21.51 -4.98 -7.18
C VAL A 279 -22.47 -5.55 -8.21
N SER A 280 -22.61 -6.87 -8.25
CA SER A 280 -23.66 -7.53 -9.03
C SER A 280 -24.84 -7.91 -8.14
N TYR A 281 -26.04 -7.86 -8.72
CA TYR A 281 -27.27 -8.36 -8.11
C TYR A 281 -27.93 -9.39 -9.05
N LYS A 282 -28.14 -10.62 -8.56
CA LYS A 282 -28.66 -11.78 -9.32
C LYS A 282 -27.91 -12.01 -10.65
N GLY A 283 -26.59 -11.88 -10.60
CA GLY A 283 -25.70 -12.08 -11.75
C GLY A 283 -25.70 -10.94 -12.77
N GLN A 284 -26.36 -9.81 -12.49
CA GLN A 284 -26.39 -8.63 -13.36
C GLN A 284 -25.72 -7.42 -12.68
N THR A 285 -25.18 -6.49 -13.46
CA THR A 285 -24.53 -5.27 -12.97
C THR A 285 -24.95 -4.05 -13.78
N THR A 286 -24.69 -2.85 -13.25
CA THR A 286 -24.93 -1.56 -13.92
C THR A 286 -23.80 -0.59 -13.58
N ASP A 287 -23.64 0.49 -14.36
CA ASP A 287 -22.65 1.54 -14.07
C ASP A 287 -22.87 2.20 -12.70
N LYS A 288 -24.12 2.22 -12.22
CA LYS A 288 -24.48 2.75 -10.88
C LYS A 288 -24.13 1.79 -9.74
N ALA A 289 -23.75 0.56 -10.07
CA ALA A 289 -23.30 -0.43 -9.10
C ALA A 289 -21.78 -0.40 -8.86
N LYS A 290 -21.09 0.63 -9.41
CA LYS A 290 -19.66 0.86 -9.21
C LYS A 290 -19.39 1.69 -7.95
N VAL A 291 -18.33 1.34 -7.22
CA VAL A 291 -17.78 2.12 -6.11
C VAL A 291 -16.27 2.21 -6.21
N ASP A 292 -15.72 3.40 -6.02
CA ASP A 292 -14.28 3.62 -5.91
C ASP A 292 -13.87 3.62 -4.43
N VAL A 293 -12.87 2.83 -4.06
CA VAL A 293 -12.36 2.78 -2.69
C VAL A 293 -11.35 3.91 -2.51
N PRO A 294 -11.59 4.87 -1.59
CA PRO A 294 -10.68 5.98 -1.39
C PRO A 294 -9.34 5.50 -0.81
N VAL A 295 -8.25 6.17 -1.21
CA VAL A 295 -6.95 5.99 -0.57
C VAL A 295 -6.94 6.77 0.74
N VAL A 296 -6.71 6.09 1.85
CA VAL A 296 -6.62 6.74 3.17
C VAL A 296 -5.15 7.00 3.47
N THR A 297 -4.75 8.25 3.66
CA THR A 297 -3.36 8.57 4.00
C THR A 297 -3.05 8.13 5.44
N PRO A 298 -1.94 7.43 5.69
CA PRO A 298 -1.52 7.09 7.06
C PRO A 298 -1.20 8.36 7.84
N LYS A 299 -1.67 8.44 9.09
CA LYS A 299 -1.39 9.57 10.00
C LYS A 299 -1.44 9.14 11.46
N VAL A 300 -0.77 9.92 12.30
CA VAL A 300 -1.03 9.93 13.75
C VAL A 300 -2.39 10.59 13.97
N GLU A 301 -3.31 9.86 14.56
CA GLU A 301 -4.66 10.31 14.89
C GLU A 301 -4.68 11.12 16.18
N SER A 302 -3.98 10.65 17.22
CA SER A 302 -3.87 11.37 18.48
C SER A 302 -2.63 11.00 19.28
N VAL A 303 -2.18 11.95 20.09
CA VAL A 303 -1.23 11.71 21.19
C VAL A 303 -1.86 12.27 22.46
N SER A 304 -1.90 11.45 23.51
CA SER A 304 -2.47 11.78 24.82
C SER A 304 -1.76 11.02 25.93
N ALA A 305 -1.56 11.65 27.09
CA ALA A 305 -1.12 10.91 28.26
C ALA A 305 -2.29 10.08 28.82
N ILE A 306 -2.04 8.82 29.14
CA ILE A 306 -2.98 7.93 29.84
C ILE A 306 -2.95 8.27 31.34
N ASN A 307 -1.73 8.40 31.88
CA ASN A 307 -1.45 8.79 33.26
C ASN A 307 -0.01 9.35 33.34
N ALA A 308 0.49 9.61 34.54
CA ALA A 308 1.79 10.23 34.73
C ALA A 308 2.97 9.46 34.11
N LYS A 309 2.85 8.17 33.84
CA LYS A 309 3.94 7.34 33.27
C LYS A 309 3.62 6.69 31.93
N LYS A 310 2.46 6.98 31.34
CA LYS A 310 2.07 6.36 30.08
C LYS A 310 1.55 7.39 29.09
N ILE A 311 2.07 7.37 27.87
CA ILE A 311 1.56 8.15 26.74
C ILE A 311 1.02 7.19 25.69
N GLU A 312 -0.16 7.47 25.19
CA GLU A 312 -0.80 6.79 24.08
C GLU A 312 -0.57 7.57 22.78
N VAL A 313 -0.18 6.86 21.73
CA VAL A 313 -0.15 7.35 20.34
C VAL A 313 -1.06 6.45 19.51
N LYS A 314 -2.12 7.02 18.92
CA LYS A 314 -3.04 6.31 18.04
C LYS A 314 -2.79 6.67 16.58
N PHE A 315 -2.82 5.66 15.72
CA PHE A 315 -2.70 5.77 14.27
C PHE A 315 -4.02 5.39 13.60
N ASN A 316 -4.35 6.04 12.48
CA ASN A 316 -5.56 5.69 11.73
C ASN A 316 -5.42 4.36 10.94
N LYS A 317 -4.19 3.83 10.83
CA LYS A 317 -3.85 2.60 10.10
C LYS A 317 -2.90 1.73 10.94
N GLU A 318 -2.92 0.42 10.67
CA GLU A 318 -1.96 -0.49 11.32
C GLU A 318 -0.53 -0.12 10.91
N VAL A 319 0.36 -0.02 11.91
CA VAL A 319 1.74 0.41 11.75
C VAL A 319 2.72 -0.76 11.86
N ASN A 320 3.86 -0.62 11.20
CA ASN A 320 4.95 -1.59 11.25
C ASN A 320 5.58 -1.56 12.66
N LYS A 321 5.56 -2.73 13.32
CA LYS A 321 6.05 -2.89 14.69
C LYS A 321 7.48 -2.38 14.89
N THR A 322 8.39 -2.64 13.97
CA THR A 322 9.80 -2.24 14.06
C THR A 322 9.95 -0.72 14.12
N THR A 323 9.22 0.00 13.26
CA THR A 323 9.27 1.48 13.26
C THR A 323 8.46 2.10 14.40
N ALA A 324 7.35 1.45 14.79
CA ALA A 324 6.46 1.91 15.84
C ALA A 324 7.01 1.70 17.27
N GLU A 325 7.82 0.66 17.49
CA GLU A 325 8.48 0.34 18.77
C GLU A 325 9.92 0.89 18.84
N ASN A 326 10.33 1.72 17.88
CA ASN A 326 11.60 2.43 17.97
C ASN A 326 11.45 3.67 18.86
N SER A 327 12.20 3.75 19.97
CA SER A 327 12.15 4.92 20.87
C SER A 327 12.51 6.24 20.18
N ALA A 328 13.33 6.23 19.12
CA ALA A 328 13.72 7.43 18.36
C ALA A 328 12.58 7.98 17.47
N THR A 329 11.53 7.20 17.25
CA THR A 329 10.31 7.66 16.59
C THR A 329 9.61 8.76 17.39
N TYR A 330 9.79 8.78 18.70
CA TYR A 330 9.10 9.69 19.61
C TYR A 330 10.08 10.64 20.25
N ASN A 331 9.73 11.92 20.32
CA ASN A 331 10.51 12.93 21.00
C ASN A 331 9.59 13.87 21.78
N PHE A 332 9.88 14.06 23.06
CA PHE A 332 9.09 14.91 23.95
C PHE A 332 9.94 16.07 24.47
N VAL A 333 9.67 17.27 23.97
CA VAL A 333 10.39 18.49 24.36
C VAL A 333 9.66 19.14 25.52
N GLY A 334 10.35 19.40 26.64
CA GLY A 334 9.77 20.02 27.83
C GLY A 334 9.45 19.05 28.97
N LEU A 335 9.70 17.74 28.80
CA LEU A 335 9.73 16.80 29.93
C LEU A 335 11.02 16.97 30.76
N THR A 336 11.00 16.47 32.00
CA THR A 336 12.15 16.50 32.91
C THR A 336 13.37 15.83 32.29
N SER A 337 14.56 16.41 32.49
CA SER A 337 15.81 15.86 31.94
C SER A 337 16.06 14.40 32.37
N GLY A 338 16.54 13.58 31.44
CA GLY A 338 16.77 12.14 31.63
C GLY A 338 15.50 11.28 31.67
N THR A 339 14.36 11.82 31.20
CA THR A 339 13.16 11.01 30.96
C THR A 339 13.37 10.18 29.70
N THR A 340 13.17 8.87 29.79
CA THR A 340 13.21 7.90 28.70
C THR A 340 11.88 7.17 28.60
N TRP A 341 11.61 6.56 27.45
CA TRP A 341 10.37 5.84 27.18
C TRP A 341 10.60 4.56 26.39
N THR A 342 9.75 3.57 26.70
CA THR A 342 9.69 2.29 25.99
C THR A 342 8.35 2.20 25.26
N PRO A 343 8.31 2.39 23.93
CA PRO A 343 7.10 2.21 23.13
C PRO A 343 6.79 0.72 22.93
N VAL A 344 5.51 0.35 23.07
CA VAL A 344 5.01 -1.00 22.79
C VAL A 344 3.76 -0.90 21.93
N LEU A 345 3.78 -1.55 20.77
CA LEU A 345 2.63 -1.65 19.88
C LEU A 345 1.61 -2.62 20.48
N GLN A 346 0.38 -2.14 20.64
CA GLN A 346 -0.71 -2.92 21.20
C GLN A 346 -1.26 -3.92 20.16
N ALA A 347 -2.06 -4.88 20.61
CA ALA A 347 -2.59 -5.96 19.77
C ALA A 347 -3.47 -5.48 18.61
N ASP A 348 -4.01 -4.27 18.69
CA ASP A 348 -4.80 -3.63 17.63
C ASP A 348 -3.95 -3.18 16.42
N GLY A 349 -2.61 -3.20 16.54
CA GLY A 349 -1.67 -2.75 15.52
C GLY A 349 -1.70 -1.24 15.23
N LYS A 350 -2.53 -0.46 15.95
CA LYS A 350 -2.80 0.97 15.70
C LYS A 350 -2.49 1.86 16.90
N THR A 351 -2.31 1.28 18.08
CA THR A 351 -2.04 2.01 19.31
C THR A 351 -0.64 1.67 19.79
N VAL A 352 0.18 2.67 20.05
CA VAL A 352 1.46 2.51 20.76
C VAL A 352 1.33 3.14 22.14
N VAL A 353 1.70 2.37 23.16
CA VAL A 353 1.78 2.86 24.54
C VAL A 353 3.26 3.03 24.89
N LEU A 354 3.63 4.24 25.26
CA LEU A 354 4.96 4.60 25.73
C LEU A 354 4.98 4.58 27.25
N THR A 355 5.78 3.70 27.83
CA THR A 355 6.01 3.67 29.29
C THR A 355 7.23 4.53 29.64
N LEU A 356 7.03 5.56 30.44
CA LEU A 356 8.07 6.50 30.86
C LEU A 356 8.78 6.00 32.13
N ASN A 357 10.10 6.21 32.20
CA ASN A 357 10.89 5.90 33.41
C ASN A 357 10.63 6.89 34.57
N LYS A 358 10.14 8.10 34.27
CA LYS A 358 9.84 9.17 35.22
C LYS A 358 8.40 9.64 35.04
N ALA A 359 7.74 9.94 36.16
CA ALA A 359 6.39 10.47 36.14
C ALA A 359 6.38 11.92 35.63
N ILE A 360 5.38 12.25 34.82
CA ILE A 360 5.07 13.61 34.38
C ILE A 360 4.35 14.31 35.53
N ALA A 361 4.82 15.48 35.94
CA ALA A 361 4.15 16.28 36.98
C ALA A 361 2.86 16.91 36.42
N ASN A 362 1.82 17.04 37.25
CA ASN A 362 0.62 17.77 36.87
C ASN A 362 0.93 19.19 36.40
N ASP A 363 0.14 19.67 35.45
CA ASP A 363 0.25 20.96 34.76
C ASP A 363 1.51 21.13 33.88
N THR A 364 2.32 20.07 33.72
CA THR A 364 3.47 20.08 32.81
C THR A 364 2.99 20.20 31.37
N THR A 365 3.52 21.20 30.65
CA THR A 365 3.30 21.34 29.21
C THR A 365 4.53 20.89 28.44
N PHE A 366 4.36 19.98 27.48
CA PHE A 366 5.43 19.47 26.64
C PHE A 366 4.97 19.32 25.18
N VAL A 367 5.92 19.33 24.24
CA VAL A 367 5.67 19.11 22.82
C VAL A 367 5.97 17.65 22.49
N ALA A 368 4.94 16.92 22.09
CA ALA A 368 5.06 15.57 21.55
C ALA A 368 5.33 15.62 20.04
N ILE A 369 6.43 15.02 19.62
CA ILE A 369 6.82 14.86 18.23
C ILE A 369 6.84 13.37 17.93
N VAL A 370 6.09 12.96 16.91
CA VAL A 370 6.11 11.60 16.38
C VAL A 370 6.66 11.69 14.96
N ASN A 371 7.84 11.10 14.73
CA ASN A 371 8.44 11.01 13.42
C ASN A 371 7.65 10.02 12.54
N GLU A 372 8.02 9.95 11.26
CA GLU A 372 7.35 9.11 10.28
C GLU A 372 7.38 7.63 10.70
N VAL A 373 6.21 6.98 10.72
CA VAL A 373 6.04 5.56 11.04
C VAL A 373 5.52 4.83 9.80
N GLU A 374 6.13 3.69 9.47
CA GLU A 374 5.73 2.88 8.34
C GLU A 374 4.41 2.17 8.62
N THR A 375 3.58 1.97 7.60
CA THR A 375 2.41 1.10 7.74
C THR A 375 2.83 -0.38 7.74
N LYS A 376 2.05 -1.22 8.42
CA LYS A 376 2.29 -2.67 8.45
C LYS A 376 2.12 -3.33 7.08
N ALA A 377 1.22 -2.79 6.25
CA ALA A 377 0.89 -3.35 4.94
C ALA A 377 1.91 -2.98 3.85
N ASP A 378 2.54 -1.80 3.95
CA ASP A 378 3.46 -1.27 2.95
C ASP A 378 4.49 -0.34 3.62
N SER A 379 5.77 -0.74 3.63
CA SER A 379 6.87 0.03 4.22
C SER A 379 7.20 1.31 3.45
N THR A 380 6.72 1.45 2.21
CA THR A 380 6.86 2.70 1.43
C THR A 380 5.83 3.75 1.82
N LYS A 381 4.75 3.37 2.52
CA LYS A 381 3.73 4.28 3.03
C LYS A 381 4.01 4.61 4.47
N LYS A 382 4.22 5.90 4.75
CA LYS A 382 4.54 6.41 6.09
C LYS A 382 3.50 7.40 6.56
N THR A 383 3.36 7.52 7.87
CA THR A 383 2.68 8.67 8.47
C THR A 383 3.49 9.93 8.23
N GLU A 384 2.82 11.06 8.06
CA GLU A 384 3.50 12.35 8.16
C GLU A 384 4.01 12.57 9.58
N LYS A 385 5.08 13.36 9.71
CA LYS A 385 5.57 13.81 11.02
C LYS A 385 4.47 14.57 11.76
N PHE A 386 4.17 14.14 12.98
CA PHE A 386 3.16 14.75 13.82
C PHE A 386 3.80 15.56 14.94
N THR A 387 3.22 16.70 15.27
CA THR A 387 3.66 17.53 16.40
C THR A 387 2.46 18.13 17.11
N LYS A 388 2.40 18.00 18.44
CA LYS A 388 1.32 18.54 19.26
C LYS A 388 1.85 18.98 20.62
N THR A 389 1.40 20.14 21.07
CA THR A 389 1.61 20.58 22.46
C THR A 389 0.56 19.93 23.36
N ILE A 390 1.01 19.33 24.45
CA ILE A 390 0.19 18.63 25.43
C ILE A 390 0.43 19.27 26.79
N THR A 391 -0.64 19.63 27.48
CA THR A 391 -0.61 19.96 28.91
C THR A 391 -1.15 18.74 29.66
N PHE A 392 -0.32 18.17 30.52
CA PHE A 392 -0.64 16.98 31.29
C PHE A 392 -1.41 17.34 32.56
N SER A 393 -2.52 16.66 32.79
CA SER A 393 -3.22 16.67 34.07
C SER A 393 -3.74 15.27 34.34
N ASP A 394 -3.27 14.66 35.42
CA ASP A 394 -3.77 13.38 35.90
C ASP A 394 -4.87 13.61 36.93
N THR A 395 -6.11 13.32 36.54
CA THR A 395 -7.26 13.32 37.46
C THR A 395 -7.80 11.92 37.71
N THR A 396 -7.17 10.90 37.12
CA THR A 396 -7.63 9.52 37.20
C THR A 396 -7.24 8.98 38.56
N LYS A 397 -8.19 8.32 39.23
CA LYS A 397 -7.93 7.72 40.54
C LYS A 397 -7.55 6.25 40.34
N PRO A 398 -6.56 5.73 41.08
CA PRO A 398 -6.28 4.32 41.08
C PRO A 398 -7.51 3.53 41.56
N THR A 399 -7.84 2.46 40.85
CA THR A 399 -8.94 1.55 41.16
C THR A 399 -8.39 0.15 41.36
N PHE A 400 -8.98 -0.60 42.29
CA PHE A 400 -8.63 -2.00 42.52
C PHE A 400 -9.13 -2.85 41.35
N THR A 401 -8.25 -3.65 40.75
CA THR A 401 -8.57 -4.45 39.57
C THR A 401 -8.66 -5.95 39.87
N GLY A 402 -8.10 -6.41 40.99
CA GLY A 402 -8.20 -7.81 41.39
C GLY A 402 -7.04 -8.29 42.26
N VAL A 403 -7.08 -9.57 42.60
CA VAL A 403 -6.01 -10.25 43.35
C VAL A 403 -5.38 -11.32 42.47
N THR A 404 -4.06 -11.45 42.53
CA THR A 404 -3.31 -12.56 41.96
C THR A 404 -2.60 -13.33 43.07
N TYR A 405 -2.38 -14.64 42.84
CA TYR A 405 -1.76 -15.55 43.80
C TYR A 405 -0.54 -16.20 43.15
N PRO A 406 0.63 -15.53 43.16
CA PRO A 406 1.81 -16.00 42.44
C PRO A 406 2.40 -17.29 43.05
N GLU A 407 2.28 -17.45 44.38
CA GLU A 407 2.76 -18.62 45.11
C GLU A 407 1.90 -18.86 46.37
N ALA A 408 1.99 -20.06 46.96
CA ALA A 408 1.39 -20.33 48.26
C ALA A 408 1.93 -19.39 49.34
N GLY A 409 1.03 -18.80 50.11
CA GLY A 409 1.28 -17.85 51.18
C GLY A 409 1.39 -16.40 50.72
N ILE A 410 1.21 -16.12 49.42
CA ILE A 410 1.34 -14.78 48.82
C ILE A 410 0.05 -14.38 48.10
N ALA A 411 -0.45 -13.18 48.40
CA ALA A 411 -1.51 -12.52 47.64
C ALA A 411 -1.00 -11.16 47.14
N VAL A 412 -1.31 -10.82 45.90
CA VAL A 412 -0.92 -9.55 45.27
C VAL A 412 -2.18 -8.81 44.85
N LEU A 413 -2.42 -7.65 45.46
CA LEU A 413 -3.52 -6.77 45.08
C LEU A 413 -3.06 -5.92 43.89
N ASN A 414 -3.85 -5.92 42.82
CA ASN A 414 -3.56 -5.19 41.58
C ASN A 414 -4.46 -3.95 41.48
N PHE A 415 -3.89 -2.87 40.94
CA PHE A 415 -4.57 -1.61 40.71
C PHE A 415 -4.46 -1.17 39.24
N SER A 416 -5.33 -0.25 38.82
CA SER A 416 -5.39 0.26 37.44
C SER A 416 -4.17 1.08 37.02
N GLU A 417 -3.35 1.52 37.97
CA GLU A 417 -2.16 2.34 37.75
C GLU A 417 -1.15 2.23 38.91
N ASP A 418 0.08 2.70 38.66
CA ASP A 418 1.17 2.68 39.64
C ASP A 418 0.83 3.53 40.87
N LEU A 419 1.02 2.96 42.05
CA LEU A 419 0.85 3.67 43.31
C LEU A 419 2.18 4.31 43.73
N SER A 420 2.14 5.54 44.23
CA SER A 420 3.28 6.20 44.88
C SER A 420 3.40 5.79 46.35
N THR A 421 2.28 5.46 46.96
CA THR A 421 2.20 4.96 48.34
C THR A 421 1.03 3.98 48.43
N PRO A 422 1.19 2.86 49.16
CA PRO A 422 0.09 1.91 49.37
C PRO A 422 -0.90 2.42 50.42
N GLY A 423 -0.63 3.59 51.02
CA GLY A 423 -1.39 4.11 52.14
C GLY A 423 -1.26 3.20 53.36
N THR A 424 -2.37 3.03 54.08
CA THR A 424 -2.48 2.06 55.17
C THR A 424 -3.11 0.78 54.64
N VAL A 425 -2.39 -0.34 54.79
CA VAL A 425 -2.89 -1.68 54.47
C VAL A 425 -3.06 -2.44 55.79
N LYS A 426 -4.26 -2.93 56.06
CA LYS A 426 -4.55 -3.79 57.21
C LYS A 426 -5.06 -5.14 56.76
N VAL A 427 -4.65 -6.19 57.45
CA VAL A 427 -5.06 -7.57 57.19
C VAL A 427 -5.72 -8.15 58.44
N TYR A 428 -6.93 -8.68 58.27
CA TYR A 428 -7.73 -9.25 59.34
C TYR A 428 -7.95 -10.74 59.12
N ASP A 429 -7.77 -11.51 60.19
CA ASP A 429 -8.22 -12.89 60.34
C ASP A 429 -9.54 -12.88 61.13
N GLY A 430 -10.66 -13.01 60.42
CA GLY A 430 -11.98 -12.70 60.97
C GLY A 430 -12.07 -11.23 61.43
N ASN A 431 -12.10 -11.01 62.75
CA ASN A 431 -12.13 -9.67 63.35
C ASN A 431 -10.80 -9.24 63.97
N THR A 432 -9.79 -10.13 63.98
CA THR A 432 -8.48 -9.87 64.60
C THR A 432 -7.53 -9.24 63.57
N ASP A 433 -6.92 -8.10 63.90
CA ASP A 433 -5.87 -7.47 63.08
C ASP A 433 -4.57 -8.29 63.20
N VAL A 434 -4.16 -8.93 62.10
CA VAL A 434 -2.96 -9.78 62.00
C VAL A 434 -1.87 -9.13 61.15
N THR A 435 -1.99 -7.84 60.83
CA THR A 435 -1.08 -7.13 59.93
C THR A 435 0.39 -7.28 60.34
N SER A 436 0.69 -7.23 61.64
CA SER A 436 2.06 -7.32 62.15
C SER A 436 2.71 -8.70 62.03
N THR A 437 1.93 -9.76 61.75
CA THR A 437 2.47 -11.11 61.54
C THR A 437 2.75 -11.40 60.07
N LEU A 438 2.46 -10.46 59.18
CA LEU A 438 2.58 -10.60 57.73
C LEU A 438 3.63 -9.61 57.20
N THR A 439 4.16 -9.89 56.03
CA THR A 439 5.03 -8.95 55.32
C THR A 439 4.23 -8.30 54.20
N ILE A 440 4.11 -6.96 54.25
CA ILE A 440 3.45 -6.17 53.21
C ILE A 440 4.51 -5.36 52.48
N THR A 441 4.63 -5.56 51.18
CA THR A 441 5.59 -4.83 50.35
C THR A 441 4.88 -4.11 49.22
N HIS A 442 5.38 -2.92 48.92
CA HIS A 442 4.97 -2.13 47.78
C HIS A 442 6.18 -1.36 47.28
N ASN A 443 6.43 -1.44 45.98
CA ASN A 443 7.40 -0.59 45.31
C ASN A 443 6.68 0.67 44.83
N ALA A 444 7.18 1.86 45.19
CA ALA A 444 6.61 3.16 44.83
C ALA A 444 6.45 3.41 43.32
N ASN A 445 6.86 2.48 42.46
CA ASN A 445 6.71 2.49 41.01
C ASN A 445 5.96 1.24 40.51
N SER A 446 5.05 0.69 41.31
CA SER A 446 4.28 -0.50 40.98
C SER A 446 2.79 -0.28 41.22
N ASN A 447 1.96 -0.88 40.39
CA ASN A 447 0.51 -0.95 40.60
C ASN A 447 0.10 -2.10 41.53
N GLN A 448 1.04 -2.67 42.28
CA GLN A 448 0.83 -3.86 43.10
C GLN A 448 1.19 -3.62 44.57
N ILE A 449 0.40 -4.26 45.44
CA ILE A 449 0.70 -4.42 46.86
C ILE A 449 0.77 -5.92 47.15
N SER A 450 1.93 -6.40 47.57
CA SER A 450 2.17 -7.81 47.88
C SER A 450 2.04 -8.07 49.37
N ILE A 451 1.34 -9.13 49.73
CA ILE A 451 1.13 -9.60 51.10
C ILE A 451 1.65 -11.03 51.18
N SER A 452 2.67 -11.27 52.00
CA SER A 452 3.26 -12.60 52.20
C SER A 452 3.20 -13.06 53.66
N GLY A 453 3.22 -14.37 53.87
CA GLY A 453 3.06 -15.01 55.17
C GLY A 453 1.62 -15.45 55.48
N LEU A 454 0.74 -15.43 54.48
CA LEU A 454 -0.65 -15.89 54.64
C LEU A 454 -0.70 -17.41 54.86
N THR A 455 -1.60 -17.89 55.72
CA THR A 455 -1.82 -19.33 55.85
C THR A 455 -2.56 -19.85 54.62
N THR A 456 -2.03 -20.90 53.98
CA THR A 456 -2.64 -21.52 52.79
C THR A 456 -4.08 -21.94 53.05
N ASN A 457 -4.96 -21.70 52.07
CA ASN A 457 -6.40 -21.98 52.11
C ASN A 457 -7.20 -21.27 53.22
N LYS A 458 -6.60 -20.32 53.92
CA LYS A 458 -7.29 -19.46 54.87
C LYS A 458 -7.63 -18.12 54.22
N GLU A 459 -8.85 -17.64 54.45
CA GLU A 459 -9.33 -16.36 53.96
C GLU A 459 -9.04 -15.24 54.96
N TYR A 460 -8.62 -14.09 54.45
CA TYR A 460 -8.30 -12.88 55.21
C TYR A 460 -9.02 -11.69 54.58
N ARG A 461 -9.51 -10.77 55.41
CA ARG A 461 -10.06 -9.49 54.94
C ARG A 461 -8.94 -8.45 54.90
N VAL A 462 -8.63 -7.92 53.73
CA VAL A 462 -7.63 -6.86 53.54
C VAL A 462 -8.34 -5.54 53.31
N VAL A 463 -7.92 -4.51 54.03
CA VAL A 463 -8.46 -3.15 53.95
C VAL A 463 -7.34 -2.20 53.55
N VAL A 464 -7.53 -1.47 52.45
CA VAL A 464 -6.58 -0.47 51.95
C VAL A 464 -7.21 0.92 52.02
N VAL A 465 -6.52 1.86 52.67
CA VAL A 465 -6.96 3.24 52.89
C VAL A 465 -5.85 4.21 52.53
N GLY A 466 -6.18 5.24 51.75
CA GLY A 466 -5.26 6.34 51.49
C GLY A 466 -4.09 6.03 50.55
N ALA A 467 -4.18 4.95 49.76
CA ALA A 467 -3.26 4.75 48.65
C ALA A 467 -3.41 5.87 47.62
N LYS A 468 -2.30 6.26 47.00
CA LYS A 468 -2.23 7.34 46.00
C LYS A 468 -1.46 6.88 44.79
N ASP A 469 -1.83 7.39 43.62
CA ASP A 469 -1.02 7.28 42.41
C ASP A 469 0.20 8.24 42.45
N GLN A 470 0.95 8.29 41.35
CA GLN A 470 2.10 9.20 41.17
C GLN A 470 1.73 10.69 41.17
N SER A 471 0.46 11.01 40.87
CA SER A 471 -0.08 12.36 40.76
C SER A 471 -0.84 12.81 42.01
N SER A 472 -0.76 12.01 43.08
CA SER A 472 -1.45 12.21 44.36
C SER A 472 -2.98 12.07 44.33
N ASN A 473 -3.57 11.48 43.28
CA ASN A 473 -4.98 11.11 43.28
C ASN A 473 -5.20 9.94 44.25
N LEU A 474 -6.18 10.09 45.14
CA LEU A 474 -6.49 9.12 46.19
C LEU A 474 -7.38 8.00 45.64
N ILE A 475 -7.12 6.73 46.01
CA ILE A 475 -8.06 5.64 45.76
C ILE A 475 -9.43 5.95 46.39
N PRO A 476 -10.55 5.48 45.80
CA PRO A 476 -11.83 5.39 46.51
C PRO A 476 -11.63 4.56 47.78
N SER A 477 -11.93 5.13 48.95
CA SER A 477 -11.54 4.54 50.24
C SER A 477 -12.77 4.23 51.12
N PRO A 478 -12.76 3.12 51.88
CA PRO A 478 -11.78 2.03 51.86
C PRO A 478 -11.99 1.06 50.69
N VAL A 479 -10.89 0.44 50.21
CA VAL A 479 -10.95 -0.78 49.40
C VAL A 479 -10.92 -1.97 50.36
N GLU A 480 -11.99 -2.75 50.39
CA GLU A 480 -12.07 -3.99 51.18
C GLU A 480 -12.14 -5.21 50.26
N VAL A 481 -11.22 -6.15 50.44
CA VAL A 481 -11.12 -7.35 49.62
C VAL A 481 -10.86 -8.57 50.49
N PHE A 482 -11.47 -9.69 50.15
CA PHE A 482 -11.16 -10.97 50.78
C PHE A 482 -10.08 -11.66 49.94
N VAL A 483 -8.95 -11.98 50.57
CA VAL A 483 -7.85 -12.71 49.94
C VAL A 483 -7.74 -14.08 50.58
N LYS A 484 -7.54 -15.10 49.76
CA LYS A 484 -7.24 -16.45 50.23
C LYS A 484 -5.96 -16.88 49.55
N SER A 485 -4.99 -17.40 50.31
CA SER A 485 -3.84 -18.06 49.69
C SER A 485 -4.28 -19.42 49.13
N THR A 486 -5.05 -19.43 48.04
CA THR A 486 -5.37 -20.64 47.30
C THR A 486 -4.26 -20.96 46.32
N VAL A 487 -3.86 -22.22 46.28
CA VAL A 487 -3.39 -22.82 45.03
C VAL A 487 -4.63 -23.33 44.29
N SER A 488 -4.96 -22.70 43.16
CA SER A 488 -6.03 -23.17 42.27
C SER A 488 -5.65 -24.44 41.52
N GLU A 489 -4.35 -24.76 41.49
CA GLU A 489 -3.78 -25.84 40.70
C GLU A 489 -3.38 -26.99 41.64
N GLN A 490 -4.10 -28.12 41.56
CA GLN A 490 -3.66 -29.41 42.13
C GLN A 490 -3.03 -30.32 41.06
N VAL A 491 -2.82 -29.78 39.85
CA VAL A 491 -2.16 -30.51 38.77
C VAL A 491 -0.67 -30.51 39.09
N LYS A 492 -0.06 -31.69 39.11
CA LYS A 492 1.39 -31.80 39.25
C LYS A 492 2.04 -31.39 37.92
N PRO A 493 3.22 -30.75 37.94
CA PRO A 493 3.99 -30.57 36.72
C PRO A 493 4.35 -31.95 36.14
N VAL A 494 4.21 -32.10 34.83
CA VAL A 494 4.53 -33.32 34.07
C VAL A 494 5.63 -33.02 33.07
N ILE A 495 6.57 -33.95 32.89
CA ILE A 495 7.57 -33.88 31.81
C ILE A 495 6.92 -34.31 30.50
N GLU A 496 6.83 -33.38 29.55
CA GLU A 496 6.31 -33.63 28.19
C GLU A 496 7.36 -34.29 27.30
N SER A 497 8.62 -33.86 27.41
CA SER A 497 9.71 -34.40 26.61
C SER A 497 11.07 -34.24 27.28
N ILE A 498 11.98 -35.15 26.93
CA ILE A 498 13.42 -35.05 27.19
C ILE A 498 14.12 -35.21 25.85
N THR A 499 14.97 -34.26 25.50
CA THR A 499 15.85 -34.29 24.34
C THR A 499 17.29 -34.05 24.76
N THR A 500 18.23 -34.67 24.05
CA THR A 500 19.66 -34.39 24.14
C THR A 500 20.02 -33.35 23.10
N VAL A 501 20.90 -32.42 23.46
CA VAL A 501 21.53 -31.51 22.50
C VAL A 501 22.83 -32.14 22.04
N ASP A 502 23.69 -32.48 23.00
CA ASP A 502 25.03 -33.04 22.80
C ASP A 502 25.38 -34.01 23.94
N LEU A 503 26.65 -34.32 24.12
CA LEU A 503 27.15 -35.16 25.22
C LEU A 503 27.11 -34.47 26.60
N ASN A 504 26.84 -33.15 26.66
CA ASN A 504 26.94 -32.34 27.87
C ASN A 504 25.59 -31.79 28.34
N THR A 505 24.57 -31.81 27.49
CA THR A 505 23.35 -31.02 27.67
C THR A 505 22.09 -31.82 27.36
N ILE A 506 21.12 -31.75 28.26
CA ILE A 506 19.74 -32.21 28.05
C ILE A 506 18.74 -31.06 28.22
N LYS A 507 17.68 -31.10 27.42
CA LYS A 507 16.51 -30.21 27.55
C LYS A 507 15.31 -31.04 28.00
N VAL A 508 14.60 -30.55 29.01
CA VAL A 508 13.44 -31.18 29.61
C VAL A 508 12.28 -30.19 29.54
N LYS A 509 11.24 -30.52 28.77
CA LYS A 509 10.04 -29.69 28.66
C LYS A 509 8.99 -30.13 29.68
N PHE A 510 8.41 -29.17 30.39
CA PHE A 510 7.38 -29.38 31.39
C PHE A 510 6.02 -28.85 30.92
N SER A 511 4.94 -29.39 31.46
CA SER A 511 3.56 -28.92 31.23
C SER A 511 3.32 -27.50 31.72
N GLU A 512 4.16 -27.01 32.64
CA GLU A 512 3.98 -25.73 33.33
C GLU A 512 5.30 -25.17 33.90
N LYS A 513 5.22 -24.01 34.55
CA LYS A 513 6.38 -23.31 35.12
C LYS A 513 6.86 -23.98 36.41
N LEU A 514 8.19 -24.05 36.57
CA LEU A 514 8.81 -24.63 37.76
C LEU A 514 9.29 -23.57 38.76
N LYS A 515 9.23 -23.95 40.04
CA LYS A 515 9.88 -23.27 41.16
C LYS A 515 11.30 -23.78 41.33
N GLN A 516 12.21 -22.90 41.73
CA GLN A 516 13.55 -23.31 42.17
C GLN A 516 13.47 -24.05 43.52
N ILE A 517 14.07 -25.23 43.59
CA ILE A 517 14.19 -26.01 44.84
C ILE A 517 15.30 -25.41 45.71
N SER A 518 16.35 -24.88 45.09
CA SER A 518 17.40 -24.06 45.69
C SER A 518 17.99 -23.12 44.64
N ALA A 519 18.83 -22.17 45.04
CA ALA A 519 19.38 -21.16 44.14
C ALA A 519 20.01 -21.80 42.88
N GLY A 520 19.37 -21.61 41.72
CA GLY A 520 19.82 -22.14 40.44
C GLY A 520 19.55 -23.63 40.20
N VAL A 521 18.73 -24.30 41.01
CA VAL A 521 18.37 -25.73 40.87
C VAL A 521 16.85 -25.88 40.80
N TYR A 522 16.37 -26.56 39.76
CA TYR A 522 14.94 -26.79 39.50
C TYR A 522 14.55 -28.27 39.60
N ALA A 523 15.48 -29.20 39.38
CA ALA A 523 15.23 -30.63 39.46
C ALA A 523 16.48 -31.40 39.89
N ASN A 524 16.28 -32.57 40.49
CA ASN A 524 17.33 -33.56 40.71
C ASN A 524 17.47 -34.43 39.47
N VAL A 525 18.71 -34.68 39.04
CA VAL A 525 19.03 -35.40 37.80
C VAL A 525 19.94 -36.58 38.11
N SER A 526 19.66 -37.76 37.56
CA SER A 526 20.58 -38.89 37.55
C SER A 526 20.69 -39.51 36.17
N ILE A 527 21.88 -40.02 35.84
CA ILE A 527 22.17 -40.73 34.59
C ILE A 527 22.71 -42.11 34.97
N ASP A 528 22.09 -43.16 34.43
CA ASP A 528 22.36 -44.57 34.75
C ASP A 528 22.37 -44.86 36.27
N GLY A 529 21.50 -44.17 37.01
CA GLY A 529 21.37 -44.29 38.46
C GLY A 529 22.40 -43.48 39.26
N VAL A 530 23.32 -42.77 38.62
CA VAL A 530 24.31 -41.91 39.27
C VAL A 530 23.81 -40.47 39.31
N ALA A 531 23.79 -39.85 40.49
CA ALA A 531 23.36 -38.46 40.65
C ALA A 531 24.31 -37.48 39.93
N VAL A 532 23.74 -36.57 39.14
CA VAL A 532 24.47 -35.52 38.44
C VAL A 532 24.59 -34.31 39.35
N THR A 533 25.75 -34.14 40.00
CA THR A 533 26.05 -32.96 40.83
C THR A 533 26.74 -31.85 40.03
N GLY A 534 26.52 -30.58 40.40
CA GLY A 534 27.24 -29.44 39.80
C GLY A 534 26.89 -29.12 38.34
N ALA A 535 25.77 -29.64 37.82
CA ALA A 535 25.25 -29.21 36.53
C ALA A 535 24.61 -27.82 36.63
N THR A 536 24.82 -26.99 35.62
CA THR A 536 24.12 -25.71 35.47
C THR A 536 22.70 -25.99 35.00
N GLN A 537 21.71 -25.40 35.66
CA GLN A 537 20.31 -25.49 35.26
C GLN A 537 19.75 -24.12 34.90
N THR A 538 19.13 -24.00 33.73
CA THR A 538 18.51 -22.77 33.26
C THR A 538 17.08 -23.09 32.79
N PHE A 539 16.09 -22.38 33.34
CA PHE A 539 14.69 -22.59 33.00
C PHE A 539 14.20 -21.43 32.14
N ASP A 540 13.69 -21.75 30.95
CA ASP A 540 12.97 -20.81 30.10
C ASP A 540 11.48 -20.85 30.44
N SER A 541 10.97 -19.77 31.01
CA SER A 541 9.59 -19.65 31.46
C SER A 541 8.58 -19.37 30.34
N GLU A 542 9.03 -19.02 29.14
CA GLU A 542 8.14 -18.85 27.98
C GLU A 542 7.85 -20.20 27.33
N THR A 543 8.84 -21.08 27.29
CA THR A 543 8.72 -22.41 26.65
C THR A 543 8.54 -23.56 27.64
N ASN A 544 8.56 -23.29 28.94
CA ASN A 544 8.57 -24.28 30.04
C ASN A 544 9.68 -25.34 29.90
N THR A 545 10.86 -24.92 29.44
CA THR A 545 11.98 -25.83 29.15
C THR A 545 13.12 -25.61 30.14
N LEU A 546 13.50 -26.69 30.84
CA LEU A 546 14.70 -26.74 31.66
C LEU A 546 15.88 -27.26 30.82
N THR A 547 16.94 -26.48 30.72
CA THR A 547 18.22 -26.89 30.15
C THR A 547 19.17 -27.26 31.28
N ILE A 548 19.73 -28.47 31.23
CA ILE A 548 20.70 -28.98 32.20
C ILE A 548 21.99 -29.24 31.45
N THR A 549 23.07 -28.54 31.83
CA THR A 549 24.38 -28.64 31.16
C THR A 549 25.47 -28.96 32.17
N LYS A 550 26.32 -29.94 31.84
CA LYS A 550 27.53 -30.28 32.59
C LYS A 550 28.60 -30.80 31.63
N ALA A 551 29.82 -30.28 31.72
CA ALA A 551 30.93 -30.80 30.93
C ALA A 551 31.17 -32.29 31.25
N GLY A 552 31.21 -33.13 30.22
CA GLY A 552 31.32 -34.59 30.35
C GLY A 552 30.11 -35.22 31.03
N LEU A 553 28.90 -34.69 30.79
CA LEU A 553 27.65 -35.18 31.40
C LEU A 553 27.50 -36.70 31.22
N THR A 554 27.78 -37.22 30.02
CA THR A 554 27.93 -38.66 29.76
C THR A 554 28.75 -38.94 28.48
N THR A 555 28.97 -40.22 28.17
CA THR A 555 29.56 -40.68 26.91
C THR A 555 28.52 -40.80 25.79
N ALA A 556 28.95 -40.98 24.55
CA ALA A 556 28.03 -41.29 23.46
C ALA A 556 27.38 -42.67 23.67
N GLY A 557 26.06 -42.77 23.47
CA GLY A 557 25.30 -43.99 23.70
C GLY A 557 23.90 -43.73 24.26
N ILE A 558 23.14 -44.79 24.46
CA ILE A 558 21.83 -44.71 25.12
C ILE A 558 22.04 -44.82 26.63
N HIS A 559 21.60 -43.80 27.35
CA HIS A 559 21.71 -43.70 28.81
C HIS A 559 20.31 -43.54 29.44
N SER A 560 20.13 -44.08 30.63
CA SER A 560 18.90 -43.92 31.41
C SER A 560 18.94 -42.60 32.18
N VAL A 561 18.13 -41.62 31.78
CA VAL A 561 18.04 -40.31 32.44
C VAL A 561 16.82 -40.31 33.38
N SER A 562 17.03 -39.96 34.65
CA SER A 562 15.96 -39.80 35.64
C SER A 562 15.92 -38.37 36.18
N ILE A 563 14.72 -37.79 36.25
CA ILE A 563 14.43 -36.43 36.72
C ILE A 563 13.42 -36.52 37.86
N SER A 564 13.71 -35.88 39.00
CA SER A 564 12.85 -35.93 40.20
C SER A 564 12.92 -34.64 41.03
N GLY A 565 12.02 -34.47 41.99
CA GLY A 565 12.02 -33.36 42.94
C GLY A 565 11.62 -32.00 42.37
N TYR A 566 11.35 -31.91 41.07
CA TYR A 566 10.86 -30.69 40.43
C TYR A 566 9.46 -30.35 40.94
N THR A 567 9.25 -29.06 41.17
CA THR A 567 8.06 -28.55 41.85
C THR A 567 7.54 -27.36 41.06
N ASP A 568 6.22 -27.26 40.89
CA ASP A 568 5.60 -26.07 40.28
C ASP A 568 5.62 -24.87 41.24
N LEU A 569 5.11 -23.72 40.79
CA LEU A 569 4.97 -22.52 41.63
C LEU A 569 3.93 -22.70 42.77
N SER A 570 3.04 -23.69 42.63
CA SER A 570 2.00 -24.07 43.60
C SER A 570 2.49 -25.06 44.67
N ASN A 571 3.76 -25.47 44.63
CA ASN A 571 4.36 -26.49 45.49
C ASN A 571 3.83 -27.92 45.27
N ASN A 572 3.21 -28.23 44.13
CA ASN A 572 2.96 -29.61 43.74
C ASN A 572 4.26 -30.23 43.22
N VAL A 573 4.70 -31.31 43.86
CA VAL A 573 5.91 -32.04 43.49
C VAL A 573 5.57 -33.00 42.36
N GLY A 574 6.30 -32.90 41.25
CA GLY A 574 6.16 -33.79 40.10
C GLY A 574 6.67 -35.21 40.40
N ASP A 575 6.10 -36.19 39.71
CA ASP A 575 6.49 -37.60 39.87
C ASP A 575 7.87 -37.87 39.25
N THR A 576 8.65 -38.78 39.83
CA THR A 576 9.94 -39.17 39.26
C THR A 576 9.74 -39.76 37.87
N PHE A 577 10.45 -39.20 36.90
CA PHE A 577 10.38 -39.60 35.50
C PHE A 577 11.71 -40.22 35.08
N THR A 578 11.66 -41.33 34.35
CA THR A 578 12.86 -42.02 33.84
C THR A 578 12.66 -42.41 32.38
N LYS A 579 13.65 -42.09 31.52
CA LYS A 579 13.61 -42.41 30.08
C LYS A 579 15.00 -42.75 29.56
N ALA A 580 15.08 -43.73 28.66
CA ALA A 580 16.28 -44.00 27.89
C ALA A 580 16.46 -42.91 26.81
N VAL A 581 17.61 -42.24 26.81
CA VAL A 581 17.91 -41.12 25.92
C VAL A 581 19.25 -41.38 25.23
N ALA A 582 19.30 -41.17 23.91
CA ALA A 582 20.52 -41.32 23.13
C ALA A 582 21.34 -40.03 23.16
N PHE A 583 22.56 -40.10 23.69
CA PHE A 583 23.55 -39.03 23.64
C PHE A 583 24.48 -39.28 22.45
N ALA A 584 24.71 -38.25 21.64
CA ALA A 584 25.64 -38.28 20.53
C ALA A 584 26.42 -36.96 20.50
N ALA A 585 27.64 -36.99 19.96
CA ALA A 585 28.32 -35.76 19.58
C ALA A 585 27.58 -35.14 18.38
N SER A 586 27.20 -33.88 18.47
CA SER A 586 26.61 -33.10 17.39
C SER A 586 27.54 -31.96 17.02
N ALA A 587 27.49 -31.56 15.75
CA ALA A 587 28.12 -30.31 15.35
C ALA A 587 27.13 -29.15 15.63
N PRO A 588 27.62 -27.95 15.99
CA PRO A 588 26.76 -26.79 16.15
C PRO A 588 25.96 -26.51 14.88
N VAL A 589 24.64 -26.39 14.99
CA VAL A 589 23.72 -26.09 13.89
C VAL A 589 23.31 -24.63 13.98
N LEU A 590 23.48 -23.88 12.89
CA LEU A 590 23.05 -22.49 12.80
C LEU A 590 21.51 -22.40 12.85
N GLU A 591 20.97 -21.77 13.89
CA GLU A 591 19.53 -21.57 14.07
C GLU A 591 19.08 -20.20 13.58
N LYS A 592 19.92 -19.17 13.73
CA LYS A 592 19.53 -17.78 13.44
C LYS A 592 20.72 -16.92 13.03
N THR A 593 20.49 -16.04 12.06
CA THR A 593 21.39 -14.94 11.70
C THR A 593 20.64 -13.62 11.87
N GLU A 594 21.24 -12.65 12.54
CA GLU A 594 20.69 -11.29 12.67
C GLU A 594 21.78 -10.22 12.64
N VAL A 595 21.41 -9.00 12.24
CA VAL A 595 22.28 -7.82 12.35
C VAL A 595 21.79 -7.00 13.53
N VAL A 596 22.66 -6.77 14.50
CA VAL A 596 22.35 -5.97 15.70
C VAL A 596 23.40 -4.89 15.88
N SER A 597 22.95 -3.72 16.31
CA SER A 597 23.81 -2.59 16.64
C SER A 597 23.69 -2.27 18.13
N ASP A 598 24.81 -1.96 18.76
CA ASP A 598 24.84 -1.25 20.04
C ASP A 598 25.18 0.24 19.84
N ALA A 599 25.51 0.95 20.92
CA ALA A 599 25.81 2.38 20.86
C ALA A 599 27.06 2.73 20.03
N THR A 600 27.95 1.76 19.80
CA THR A 600 29.28 1.97 19.21
C THR A 600 29.54 1.11 17.99
N ASP A 601 29.01 -0.11 17.97
CA ASP A 601 29.38 -1.15 17.01
C ASP A 601 28.13 -1.83 16.42
N THR A 602 28.27 -2.34 15.20
CA THR A 602 27.31 -3.23 14.53
C THR A 602 27.91 -4.61 14.36
N TYR A 603 27.11 -5.64 14.61
CA TYR A 603 27.50 -7.05 14.56
C TYR A 603 26.52 -7.86 13.70
N VAL A 604 27.06 -8.83 12.97
CA VAL A 604 26.30 -9.99 12.51
C VAL A 604 26.38 -11.05 13.60
N VAL A 605 25.24 -11.46 14.12
CA VAL A 605 25.11 -12.44 15.20
C VAL A 605 24.56 -13.74 14.64
N LEU A 606 25.36 -14.78 14.78
CA LEU A 606 25.03 -16.15 14.41
C LEU A 606 24.71 -16.93 15.68
N THR A 607 23.50 -17.44 15.80
CA THR A 607 23.05 -18.23 16.96
C THR A 607 22.99 -19.69 16.59
N PHE A 608 23.59 -20.54 17.42
CA PHE A 608 23.65 -21.98 17.22
C PHE A 608 22.81 -22.71 18.28
N ASN A 609 22.40 -23.95 17.97
CA ASN A 609 21.69 -24.82 18.91
C ASN A 609 22.54 -25.19 20.15
N GLU A 610 23.86 -25.15 20.03
CA GLU A 610 24.86 -25.40 21.08
C GLU A 610 26.05 -24.44 20.98
N ALA A 611 26.86 -24.34 22.04
CA ALA A 611 27.96 -23.38 22.11
C ALA A 611 29.11 -23.77 21.17
N PRO A 612 29.47 -22.92 20.18
CA PRO A 612 30.62 -23.19 19.34
C PRO A 612 31.94 -22.89 20.09
N SER A 613 33.01 -23.60 19.75
CA SER A 613 34.36 -23.43 20.30
C SER A 613 35.11 -22.30 19.60
N LEU A 614 35.61 -21.35 20.40
CA LEU A 614 36.39 -20.20 19.94
C LEU A 614 37.71 -20.60 19.24
N ALA A 615 38.31 -21.73 19.62
CA ALA A 615 39.61 -22.18 19.09
C ALA A 615 39.54 -22.70 17.64
N ALA A 616 38.36 -23.16 17.19
CA ALA A 616 38.17 -23.64 15.81
C ALA A 616 37.95 -22.48 14.82
N ILE A 617 37.32 -21.39 15.27
CA ILE A 617 36.86 -20.28 14.43
C ILE A 617 38.00 -19.32 14.05
N GLN A 618 39.01 -19.15 14.91
CA GLN A 618 40.13 -18.24 14.63
C GLN A 618 41.06 -18.69 13.47
N ALA A 619 40.89 -19.92 12.97
CA ALA A 619 41.70 -20.50 11.90
C ALA A 619 41.00 -20.51 10.52
N VAL A 620 39.89 -19.77 10.36
CA VAL A 620 38.95 -19.94 9.25
C VAL A 620 38.99 -18.74 8.30
N ASP A 621 39.18 -19.02 7.00
CA ASP A 621 39.08 -18.01 5.95
C ASP A 621 37.62 -17.66 5.68
N ILE A 622 37.11 -16.64 6.37
CA ILE A 622 35.82 -16.03 6.06
C ILE A 622 35.97 -15.24 4.76
N THR A 623 35.29 -15.70 3.71
CA THR A 623 35.28 -15.05 2.40
C THR A 623 33.85 -14.73 1.99
N GLY A 624 33.67 -13.81 1.05
CA GLY A 624 32.33 -13.50 0.59
C GLY A 624 32.24 -12.48 -0.51
N THR A 625 31.00 -12.22 -0.90
CA THR A 625 30.62 -11.15 -1.82
C THR A 625 29.66 -10.19 -1.14
N TYR A 626 29.57 -8.97 -1.65
CA TYR A 626 28.44 -8.10 -1.34
C TYR A 626 28.04 -7.28 -2.55
N THR A 627 26.75 -6.94 -2.62
CA THR A 627 26.21 -6.05 -3.63
C THR A 627 25.84 -4.73 -2.97
N THR A 628 26.44 -3.62 -3.42
CA THR A 628 26.11 -2.29 -2.89
C THR A 628 24.68 -1.88 -3.28
N PRO A 629 24.06 -0.86 -2.64
CA PRO A 629 22.76 -0.33 -3.05
C PRO A 629 22.69 0.07 -4.53
N GLU A 630 23.83 0.40 -5.14
CA GLU A 630 23.99 0.73 -6.55
C GLU A 630 24.14 -0.50 -7.46
N ASN A 631 23.88 -1.71 -6.95
CA ASN A 631 24.00 -3.00 -7.64
C ASN A 631 25.43 -3.36 -8.10
N ILE A 632 26.45 -2.90 -7.39
CA ILE A 632 27.85 -3.27 -7.68
C ILE A 632 28.23 -4.50 -6.87
N LEU A 633 28.55 -5.61 -7.54
CA LEU A 633 29.06 -6.82 -6.89
C LEU A 633 30.55 -6.64 -6.55
N LYS A 634 30.90 -6.76 -5.28
CA LYS A 634 32.25 -6.72 -4.73
C LYS A 634 32.57 -8.03 -4.01
N THR A 635 33.84 -8.39 -3.93
CA THR A 635 34.36 -9.54 -3.18
C THR A 635 35.19 -9.05 -2.00
N PHE A 636 35.23 -9.82 -0.91
CA PHE A 636 36.16 -9.58 0.20
C PHE A 636 36.84 -10.88 0.63
N GLY A 637 38.11 -10.77 0.99
CA GLY A 637 38.94 -11.87 1.51
C GLY A 637 39.20 -11.75 3.00
N SER A 638 40.00 -12.68 3.52
CA SER A 638 40.27 -12.88 4.96
C SER A 638 40.71 -11.62 5.71
N ALA A 639 41.51 -10.73 5.10
CA ALA A 639 41.99 -9.50 5.74
C ALA A 639 40.88 -8.48 6.10
N ALA A 640 39.66 -8.62 5.57
CA ALA A 640 38.59 -7.63 5.78
C ALA A 640 37.78 -7.84 7.08
N LEU A 641 37.80 -9.05 7.67
CA LEU A 641 37.02 -9.42 8.86
C LEU A 641 37.81 -10.28 9.88
N ASN A 642 39.06 -10.68 9.59
CA ASN A 642 39.89 -11.52 10.46
C ASN A 642 40.86 -10.72 11.35
N GLU A 643 40.37 -9.79 12.17
CA GLU A 643 41.10 -9.40 13.37
C GLU A 643 40.52 -10.16 14.57
N SER A 644 41.36 -10.71 15.45
CA SER A 644 40.89 -11.49 16.63
C SER A 644 39.99 -10.68 17.59
N THR A 645 39.87 -9.36 17.35
CA THR A 645 38.99 -8.40 18.02
C THR A 645 37.59 -8.31 17.44
N ASP A 646 37.38 -8.73 16.19
CA ASP A 646 36.08 -8.58 15.49
C ASP A 646 35.16 -9.79 15.66
N ILE A 647 35.69 -10.95 16.04
CA ILE A 647 34.91 -12.17 16.27
C ILE A 647 34.91 -12.53 17.75
N SER A 648 33.73 -12.63 18.36
CA SER A 648 33.57 -13.07 19.74
C SER A 648 32.54 -14.19 19.87
N VAL A 649 32.79 -15.13 20.77
CA VAL A 649 31.84 -16.19 21.12
C VAL A 649 31.27 -15.87 22.50
N VAL A 650 29.95 -15.76 22.59
CA VAL A 650 29.22 -15.52 23.85
C VAL A 650 28.07 -16.52 23.95
N GLY A 651 28.23 -17.51 24.82
CA GLY A 651 27.28 -18.63 24.91
C GLY A 651 27.15 -19.36 23.58
N ASN A 652 25.93 -19.44 23.05
CA ASN A 652 25.62 -20.08 21.77
C ASN A 652 25.77 -19.15 20.56
N THR A 653 26.33 -17.95 20.74
CA THR A 653 26.40 -16.95 19.67
C THR A 653 27.83 -16.69 19.22
N ILE A 654 28.02 -16.52 17.91
CA ILE A 654 29.20 -15.90 17.30
C ILE A 654 28.78 -14.50 16.87
N LYS A 655 29.47 -13.48 17.37
CA LYS A 655 29.32 -12.10 16.91
C LYS A 655 30.49 -11.75 15.99
N ILE A 656 30.17 -11.28 14.79
CA ILE A 656 31.14 -10.79 13.80
C ILE A 656 30.90 -9.28 13.67
N LYS A 657 31.85 -8.47 14.12
CA LYS A 657 31.80 -7.01 14.04
C LYS A 657 31.90 -6.56 12.58
N VAL A 658 30.94 -5.75 12.16
CA VAL A 658 30.81 -5.19 10.80
C VAL A 658 30.69 -3.66 10.83
N THR A 659 31.21 -3.06 11.89
CA THR A 659 31.22 -1.61 12.08
C THR A 659 32.08 -0.94 11.01
N GLY A 660 31.56 0.12 10.40
CA GLY A 660 32.26 0.86 9.35
C GLY A 660 32.38 0.13 8.01
N LYS A 661 31.73 -1.03 7.83
CA LYS A 661 31.65 -1.70 6.52
C LYS A 661 30.59 -1.03 5.65
N GLU A 662 30.78 -1.10 4.33
CA GLU A 662 29.90 -0.46 3.34
C GLU A 662 28.46 -1.01 3.42
N ALA A 663 27.49 -0.18 3.02
CA ALA A 663 26.11 -0.66 2.85
C ALA A 663 26.05 -1.72 1.73
N GLY A 664 25.21 -2.72 1.90
CA GLY A 664 24.99 -3.72 0.85
C GLY A 664 24.41 -5.04 1.33
N ASN A 665 24.12 -5.91 0.38
CA ASN A 665 23.68 -7.28 0.62
C ASN A 665 24.91 -8.20 0.59
N TYR A 666 25.30 -8.70 1.75
CA TYR A 666 26.45 -9.56 1.94
C TYR A 666 26.07 -11.04 1.80
N LYS A 667 26.98 -11.82 1.22
CA LYS A 667 27.00 -13.28 1.23
C LYS A 667 28.37 -13.72 1.75
N LEU A 668 28.39 -14.30 2.94
CA LEU A 668 29.54 -14.84 3.65
C LEU A 668 29.60 -16.37 3.46
N THR A 669 30.81 -16.93 3.41
CA THR A 669 31.03 -18.37 3.49
C THR A 669 31.95 -18.68 4.67
N ILE A 670 31.50 -19.56 5.58
CA ILE A 670 32.30 -20.14 6.66
C ILE A 670 32.53 -21.62 6.32
N PRO A 671 33.78 -22.04 6.06
CA PRO A 671 34.13 -23.44 5.78
C PRO A 671 33.69 -24.43 6.85
N ALA A 672 33.39 -25.67 6.44
CA ALA A 672 32.97 -26.81 7.26
C ALA A 672 33.93 -27.07 8.44
N ALA A 673 35.23 -26.84 8.25
CA ALA A 673 36.22 -27.04 9.29
C ALA A 673 36.16 -25.99 10.42
N GLY A 674 35.37 -24.93 10.27
CA GLY A 674 35.52 -23.70 11.03
C GLY A 674 34.71 -23.55 12.29
N ILE A 675 33.65 -24.33 12.47
CA ILE A 675 32.83 -24.29 13.68
C ILE A 675 32.70 -25.72 14.22
N SER A 676 33.15 -25.93 15.45
CA SER A 676 32.99 -27.16 16.21
C SER A 676 32.52 -26.85 17.63
N ASP A 677 32.01 -27.83 18.35
CA ASP A 677 31.72 -27.79 19.78
C ASP A 677 32.97 -28.05 20.65
N GLY A 678 34.15 -28.19 20.03
CA GLY A 678 35.39 -28.62 20.68
C GLY A 678 35.62 -30.14 20.68
N THR A 679 34.70 -30.93 20.11
CA THR A 679 34.86 -32.36 19.82
C THR A 679 35.30 -32.59 18.36
N THR A 680 35.20 -33.83 17.86
CA THR A 680 35.49 -34.18 16.46
C THR A 680 34.37 -33.78 15.49
N ALA A 681 33.16 -33.45 15.96
CA ALA A 681 32.05 -33.03 15.12
C ALA A 681 32.23 -31.57 14.65
N ARG A 682 32.04 -31.33 13.34
CA ARG A 682 32.21 -30.01 12.72
C ARG A 682 31.02 -29.66 11.83
N THR A 683 30.74 -28.37 11.67
CA THR A 683 29.72 -27.87 10.74
C THR A 683 29.99 -28.29 9.30
N GLN A 684 28.97 -28.24 8.44
CA GLN A 684 29.20 -28.16 6.99
C GLN A 684 29.53 -26.70 6.60
N ASP A 685 29.87 -26.46 5.33
CA ASP A 685 30.06 -25.08 4.83
C ASP A 685 28.77 -24.27 5.09
N LEU A 686 28.91 -23.12 5.74
CA LEU A 686 27.80 -22.21 6.01
C LEU A 686 27.85 -21.04 5.06
N GLU A 687 26.81 -20.86 4.26
CA GLU A 687 26.59 -19.63 3.51
C GLU A 687 25.61 -18.73 4.28
N ILE A 688 26.07 -17.54 4.67
CA ILE A 688 25.29 -16.60 5.47
C ILE A 688 25.02 -15.36 4.63
N THR A 689 23.76 -14.97 4.51
CA THR A 689 23.39 -13.71 3.85
C THR A 689 22.81 -12.72 4.85
N PHE A 690 23.19 -11.46 4.72
CA PHE A 690 22.69 -10.37 5.57
C PHE A 690 22.80 -9.03 4.83
N THR A 691 22.03 -8.04 5.27
CA THR A 691 22.06 -6.69 4.68
C THR A 691 22.61 -5.71 5.70
N LEU A 692 23.59 -4.91 5.29
CA LEU A 692 24.04 -3.73 6.04
C LEU A 692 23.38 -2.49 5.47
N THR A 693 22.65 -1.78 6.31
CA THR A 693 22.17 -0.43 6.02
C THR A 693 23.24 0.53 6.52
N GLY A 694 24.08 1.04 5.62
CA GLY A 694 25.20 1.92 6.02
C GLY A 694 24.72 3.25 6.60
N SER A 695 25.56 3.85 7.45
CA SER A 695 25.47 5.28 7.77
C SER A 695 25.72 6.07 6.48
N ALA A 696 24.72 6.84 6.03
CA ALA A 696 24.85 7.65 4.83
C ALA A 696 26.03 8.62 4.96
N ASP A 697 26.97 8.61 4.01
CA ASP A 697 27.93 9.71 3.87
C ASP A 697 27.17 10.97 3.46
N THR A 698 26.79 11.79 4.45
CA THR A 698 26.05 13.04 4.21
C THR A 698 26.96 14.20 3.83
N THR A 699 28.27 13.99 3.68
CA THR A 699 29.20 15.09 3.40
C THR A 699 29.12 15.51 1.93
N ARG A 700 28.88 16.81 1.73
CA ARG A 700 28.62 17.40 0.41
C ARG A 700 29.91 17.52 -0.40
N PRO A 701 29.93 17.06 -1.66
CA PRO A 701 31.04 17.32 -2.57
C PRO A 701 31.17 18.83 -2.85
N THR A 702 32.40 19.27 -3.10
CA THR A 702 32.73 20.65 -3.47
C THR A 702 33.53 20.65 -4.76
N VAL A 703 33.44 21.73 -5.54
CA VAL A 703 34.34 21.95 -6.67
C VAL A 703 35.70 22.33 -6.11
N SER A 704 36.69 21.48 -6.33
CA SER A 704 38.06 21.68 -5.86
C SER A 704 38.83 22.60 -6.80
N ASN A 705 38.65 22.46 -8.12
CA ASN A 705 39.27 23.33 -9.12
C ASN A 705 38.57 23.24 -10.48
N VAL A 706 38.78 24.26 -11.31
CA VAL A 706 38.42 24.28 -12.74
C VAL A 706 39.71 24.50 -13.53
N PHE A 707 39.86 23.83 -14.66
CA PHE A 707 41.04 23.95 -15.54
C PHE A 707 40.61 24.29 -16.96
N ILE A 708 41.28 25.28 -17.56
CA ILE A 708 40.98 25.89 -18.86
C ILE A 708 42.19 25.71 -19.81
N PRO A 709 42.03 25.78 -21.15
CA PRO A 709 43.15 25.58 -22.08
C PRO A 709 44.35 26.49 -21.79
N GLY A 710 45.56 25.93 -21.82
CA GLY A 710 46.81 26.65 -21.53
C GLY A 710 47.41 26.37 -20.14
N GLU A 711 46.67 25.71 -19.25
CA GLU A 711 47.14 25.34 -17.91
C GLU A 711 47.76 23.92 -17.86
N ASN A 712 48.80 23.76 -17.03
CA ASN A 712 49.34 22.45 -16.66
C ASN A 712 48.93 22.14 -15.22
N ALA A 713 48.08 21.12 -15.05
CA ALA A 713 47.27 20.95 -13.84
C ALA A 713 47.65 19.72 -12.98
N THR A 714 48.75 19.05 -13.32
CA THR A 714 49.16 17.77 -12.69
C THR A 714 49.34 17.85 -11.17
N ALA A 715 49.86 18.98 -10.64
CA ALA A 715 50.15 19.14 -9.21
C ALA A 715 48.90 19.15 -8.30
N VAL A 716 47.71 19.40 -8.85
CA VAL A 716 46.43 19.48 -8.13
C VAL A 716 45.40 18.46 -8.65
N GLY A 717 45.89 17.41 -9.32
CA GLY A 717 45.05 16.28 -9.77
C GLY A 717 44.22 16.55 -11.01
N GLY A 718 44.60 17.54 -11.83
CA GLY A 718 44.07 17.76 -13.17
C GLY A 718 44.91 17.08 -14.27
N PRO A 719 44.53 17.25 -15.55
CA PRO A 719 45.23 16.64 -16.67
C PRO A 719 46.62 17.25 -16.91
N ALA A 720 47.49 16.52 -17.63
CA ALA A 720 48.82 17.00 -18.00
C ALA A 720 48.79 18.19 -18.96
N THR A 721 47.81 18.22 -19.84
CA THR A 721 47.51 19.34 -20.73
C THR A 721 45.99 19.46 -20.86
N VAL A 722 45.49 20.69 -20.87
CA VAL A 722 44.08 20.97 -21.19
C VAL A 722 43.97 21.24 -22.69
N GLU A 723 43.26 20.36 -23.40
CA GLU A 723 43.03 20.48 -24.85
C GLU A 723 42.21 21.74 -25.16
N ARG A 724 42.45 22.34 -26.34
CA ARG A 724 41.61 23.45 -26.84
C ARG A 724 40.14 23.02 -26.86
N ASN A 725 39.23 23.94 -26.55
CA ASN A 725 37.78 23.69 -26.43
C ASN A 725 37.37 22.74 -25.31
N THR A 726 38.24 22.45 -24.34
CA THR A 726 37.89 21.60 -23.21
C THR A 726 38.04 22.34 -21.88
N VAL A 727 37.19 21.99 -20.92
CA VAL A 727 37.24 22.47 -19.54
C VAL A 727 37.22 21.24 -18.63
N TYR A 728 38.08 21.20 -17.62
CA TYR A 728 38.07 20.12 -16.64
C TYR A 728 37.61 20.62 -15.28
N VAL A 729 36.67 19.92 -14.66
CA VAL A 729 36.17 20.23 -13.32
C VAL A 729 36.57 19.13 -12.35
N LYS A 730 37.34 19.49 -11.32
CA LYS A 730 37.74 18.59 -10.23
C LYS A 730 36.81 18.77 -9.04
N TYR A 731 36.30 17.66 -8.53
CA TYR A 731 35.47 17.61 -7.32
C TYR A 731 36.26 17.01 -6.15
N SER A 732 35.83 17.32 -4.92
CA SER A 732 36.43 16.79 -3.69
C SER A 732 36.07 15.33 -3.41
N LYS A 733 35.11 14.77 -4.15
CA LYS A 733 34.60 13.39 -4.05
C LYS A 733 34.22 12.86 -5.43
N SER A 734 34.05 11.53 -5.54
CA SER A 734 33.53 10.88 -6.74
C SER A 734 32.07 11.25 -6.99
N MET A 735 31.73 11.50 -8.25
CA MET A 735 30.44 12.01 -8.67
C MET A 735 29.61 10.96 -9.43
N ASN A 736 28.29 11.15 -9.49
CA ASN A 736 27.40 10.27 -10.26
C ASN A 736 27.07 10.83 -11.66
N SER A 737 26.19 10.13 -12.39
CA SER A 737 25.83 10.47 -13.78
C SER A 737 25.33 11.90 -14.00
N THR A 738 24.83 12.60 -12.97
CA THR A 738 24.43 14.02 -13.10
C THR A 738 25.61 14.94 -13.42
N ALA A 739 26.83 14.59 -13.02
CA ALA A 739 28.02 15.39 -13.29
C ALA A 739 28.48 15.29 -14.76
N VAL A 740 28.03 14.28 -15.51
CA VAL A 740 28.30 14.12 -16.94
C VAL A 740 27.11 14.52 -17.81
N ASN A 741 26.20 15.32 -17.27
CA ASN A 741 25.21 16.04 -18.07
C ASN A 741 25.77 17.42 -18.46
N PRO A 742 26.08 17.69 -19.73
CA PRO A 742 26.67 18.98 -20.16
C PRO A 742 25.76 20.18 -19.87
N ASP A 743 24.44 19.98 -19.78
CA ASP A 743 23.47 21.04 -19.49
C ASP A 743 23.56 21.61 -18.07
N ASN A 744 24.27 20.92 -17.17
CA ASN A 744 24.49 21.39 -15.80
C ASN A 744 25.61 22.44 -15.69
N TYR A 745 26.29 22.72 -16.80
CA TYR A 745 27.42 23.65 -16.90
C TYR A 745 27.08 24.77 -17.88
N THR A 746 27.36 26.01 -17.50
CA THR A 746 27.10 27.17 -18.36
C THR A 746 28.25 28.15 -18.36
N VAL A 747 28.40 28.87 -19.47
CA VAL A 747 29.28 30.03 -19.59
C VAL A 747 28.40 31.25 -19.87
N ASP A 748 28.51 32.32 -19.08
CA ASP A 748 27.65 33.50 -19.11
C ASP A 748 26.14 33.16 -19.07
N GLY A 749 25.80 32.08 -18.34
CA GLY A 749 24.43 31.54 -18.22
C GLY A 749 23.94 30.74 -19.44
N GLN A 750 24.77 30.55 -20.47
CA GLN A 750 24.44 29.80 -21.69
C GLN A 750 24.97 28.35 -21.66
N LYS A 751 24.19 27.41 -22.19
CA LYS A 751 24.55 25.98 -22.31
C LYS A 751 25.44 25.72 -23.53
N VAL A 752 26.74 25.96 -23.35
CA VAL A 752 27.74 25.98 -24.44
C VAL A 752 28.51 24.67 -24.63
N PHE A 753 28.32 23.67 -23.77
CA PHE A 753 29.01 22.38 -23.87
C PHE A 753 28.22 21.36 -24.70
N GLU A 754 28.92 20.55 -25.49
CA GLU A 754 28.33 19.45 -26.29
C GLU A 754 28.40 18.10 -25.59
N SER A 755 29.41 17.89 -24.75
CA SER A 755 29.61 16.64 -24.03
C SER A 755 30.31 16.86 -22.69
N ALA A 756 30.06 15.93 -21.78
CA ALA A 756 30.71 15.84 -20.49
C ALA A 756 31.03 14.37 -20.23
N VAL A 757 32.26 14.04 -19.85
CA VAL A 757 32.70 12.67 -19.58
C VAL A 757 33.56 12.61 -18.33
N PHE A 758 33.49 11.50 -17.60
CA PHE A 758 34.38 11.26 -16.48
C PHE A 758 35.78 10.90 -16.95
N VAL A 759 36.77 11.35 -16.19
CA VAL A 759 38.16 10.99 -16.35
C VAL A 759 38.64 10.32 -15.07
N GLY A 760 39.08 9.06 -15.18
CA GLY A 760 39.57 8.29 -14.03
C GLY A 760 38.47 7.89 -13.04
N ASP A 761 38.67 8.23 -11.77
CA ASP A 761 37.90 7.80 -10.59
C ASP A 761 36.59 8.59 -10.33
N LYS A 762 36.05 9.23 -11.37
CA LYS A 762 34.86 10.10 -11.33
C LYS A 762 34.96 11.35 -10.45
N THR A 763 36.16 11.71 -10.00
CA THR A 763 36.39 13.01 -9.33
C THR A 763 36.69 14.12 -10.33
N LEU A 764 36.94 13.80 -11.59
CA LEU A 764 37.30 14.74 -12.65
C LEU A 764 36.34 14.58 -13.84
N VAL A 765 35.77 15.69 -14.30
CA VAL A 765 34.88 15.75 -15.47
C VAL A 765 35.54 16.57 -16.57
N LYS A 766 35.66 16.00 -17.78
CA LYS A 766 36.05 16.71 -19.00
C LYS A 766 34.80 17.18 -19.71
N LEU A 767 34.69 18.49 -19.93
CA LEU A 767 33.65 19.15 -20.71
C LEU A 767 34.23 19.55 -22.07
N THR A 768 33.46 19.36 -23.14
CA THR A 768 33.83 19.80 -24.50
C THR A 768 32.89 20.90 -24.95
N LEU A 769 33.44 22.05 -25.34
CA LEU A 769 32.69 23.19 -25.87
C LEU A 769 32.17 22.89 -27.29
N LYS A 770 30.96 23.36 -27.58
CA LYS A 770 30.46 23.47 -28.94
C LYS A 770 31.36 24.41 -29.76
N GLU A 771 31.52 24.11 -31.03
CA GLU A 771 32.31 24.95 -31.94
C GLU A 771 31.67 26.35 -32.13
N GLY A 772 32.49 27.40 -32.16
CA GLY A 772 32.06 28.78 -32.46
C GLY A 772 31.15 29.46 -31.44
N VAL A 773 30.96 28.88 -30.25
CA VAL A 773 30.09 29.46 -29.20
C VAL A 773 30.76 30.55 -28.38
N ILE A 774 32.09 30.56 -28.30
CA ILE A 774 32.86 31.63 -27.69
C ILE A 774 33.38 32.51 -28.84
N THR A 775 32.73 33.65 -29.06
CA THR A 775 33.03 34.54 -30.20
C THR A 775 34.06 35.63 -29.90
N LEU A 776 34.50 35.74 -28.63
CA LEU A 776 35.46 36.75 -28.20
C LEU A 776 36.25 36.23 -27.00
N THR A 777 37.58 36.39 -27.04
CA THR A 777 38.49 36.06 -25.95
C THR A 777 38.31 37.01 -24.76
N GLY A 778 38.23 36.48 -23.55
CA GLY A 778 38.14 37.26 -22.32
C GLY A 778 37.61 36.46 -21.12
N ASP A 779 37.60 37.12 -19.96
CA ASP A 779 37.06 36.58 -18.72
C ASP A 779 35.54 36.39 -18.82
N ARG A 780 35.06 35.19 -18.51
CA ARG A 780 33.63 34.82 -18.57
C ARG A 780 33.18 34.12 -17.30
N SER A 781 31.89 34.21 -17.00
CA SER A 781 31.31 33.52 -15.84
C SER A 781 31.13 32.04 -16.16
N PHE A 782 31.83 31.16 -15.45
CA PHE A 782 31.62 29.71 -15.51
C PHE A 782 30.76 29.28 -14.32
N GLN A 783 29.67 28.54 -14.57
CA GLN A 783 28.73 28.14 -13.53
C GLN A 783 28.41 26.65 -13.60
N ILE A 784 28.23 26.06 -12.42
CA ILE A 784 27.79 24.67 -12.25
C ILE A 784 26.54 24.67 -11.39
N SER A 785 25.48 24.05 -11.90
CA SER A 785 24.20 23.96 -11.20
C SER A 785 24.29 23.03 -9.98
N ASN A 786 23.41 23.26 -9.01
CA ASN A 786 23.20 22.37 -7.86
C ASN A 786 22.47 21.06 -8.23
N ALA A 787 22.20 20.80 -9.51
CA ALA A 787 21.68 19.51 -9.97
C ALA A 787 22.78 18.43 -10.06
N VAL A 788 24.05 18.82 -9.93
CA VAL A 788 25.19 17.90 -9.89
C VAL A 788 25.33 17.29 -8.49
N THR A 789 25.37 15.96 -8.42
CA THR A 789 25.39 15.19 -7.16
C THR A 789 26.57 14.22 -7.08
N GLY A 790 27.06 14.00 -5.86
CA GLY A 790 28.03 12.95 -5.56
C GLY A 790 27.46 11.55 -5.75
N GLU A 791 28.31 10.51 -5.69
CA GLU A 791 27.83 9.12 -5.63
C GLU A 791 26.92 8.86 -4.42
N ASN A 792 27.10 9.60 -3.33
CA ASN A 792 26.23 9.60 -2.16
C ASN A 792 24.86 10.30 -2.35
N GLY A 793 24.56 10.79 -3.56
CA GLY A 793 23.31 11.50 -3.87
C GLY A 793 23.23 12.93 -3.32
N VAL A 794 24.26 13.43 -2.63
CA VAL A 794 24.29 14.79 -2.09
C VAL A 794 24.70 15.77 -3.18
N ALA A 795 23.87 16.79 -3.42
CA ALA A 795 24.12 17.85 -4.37
C ALA A 795 25.28 18.77 -3.94
N ILE A 796 26.06 19.26 -4.91
CA ILE A 796 26.99 20.36 -4.67
C ILE A 796 26.22 21.66 -4.38
N ASN A 797 26.88 22.64 -3.76
CA ASN A 797 26.39 24.01 -3.82
C ASN A 797 26.54 24.53 -5.26
N ALA A 798 25.63 25.41 -5.69
CA ALA A 798 25.82 26.12 -6.95
C ALA A 798 27.20 26.79 -6.93
N TYR A 799 27.96 26.58 -8.00
CA TYR A 799 29.31 27.07 -8.13
C TYR A 799 29.35 28.12 -9.24
N SER A 800 30.09 29.19 -9.01
CA SER A 800 30.37 30.22 -10.00
C SER A 800 31.82 30.68 -9.85
N SER A 801 32.54 30.75 -10.96
CA SER A 801 33.87 31.34 -11.06
C SER A 801 33.94 32.25 -12.29
N THR A 802 35.04 33.00 -12.39
CA THR A 802 35.40 33.78 -13.57
C THR A 802 36.62 33.12 -14.19
N GLU A 803 36.52 32.73 -15.45
CA GLU A 803 37.55 31.96 -16.15
C GLU A 803 37.92 32.63 -17.49
N PRO A 804 39.20 32.62 -17.90
CA PRO A 804 39.65 33.26 -19.13
C PRO A 804 39.40 32.36 -20.34
N PHE A 805 38.25 32.52 -21.00
CA PHE A 805 37.94 31.75 -22.20
C PHE A 805 38.55 32.40 -23.45
N VAL A 806 39.15 31.57 -24.30
CA VAL A 806 39.63 31.96 -25.63
C VAL A 806 38.51 31.74 -26.65
N GLU A 807 38.39 32.64 -27.62
CA GLU A 807 37.44 32.45 -28.71
C GLU A 807 37.72 31.15 -29.50
N ASN A 808 36.66 30.51 -29.98
CA ASN A 808 36.73 29.22 -30.66
C ASN A 808 36.00 29.18 -32.00
N VAL A 809 35.94 30.32 -32.68
CA VAL A 809 35.41 30.45 -34.03
C VAL A 809 36.51 30.05 -35.01
N LYS A 810 36.17 29.24 -36.02
CA LYS A 810 37.14 28.88 -37.06
C LYS A 810 37.09 29.90 -38.19
N PRO A 811 38.25 30.31 -38.74
CA PRO A 811 38.26 31.12 -39.95
C PRO A 811 37.69 30.33 -41.12
N LEU A 812 36.70 30.90 -41.80
CA LEU A 812 36.06 30.35 -42.98
C LEU A 812 36.47 31.18 -44.21
N LEU A 813 36.92 30.51 -45.27
CA LEU A 813 37.20 31.15 -46.56
C LEU A 813 35.87 31.60 -47.20
N SER A 814 35.64 32.91 -47.23
CA SER A 814 34.36 33.49 -47.65
C SER A 814 34.34 33.87 -49.13
N SER A 815 35.43 34.45 -49.65
CA SER A 815 35.51 34.92 -51.03
C SER A 815 36.96 35.01 -51.52
N GLY A 816 37.11 35.17 -52.83
CA GLY A 816 38.40 35.44 -53.45
C GLY A 816 38.21 36.29 -54.69
N VAL A 817 39.18 37.14 -55.01
CA VAL A 817 39.19 38.00 -56.19
C VAL A 817 40.56 38.01 -56.84
N VAL A 818 40.62 37.93 -58.16
CA VAL A 818 41.86 38.16 -58.92
C VAL A 818 42.15 39.65 -58.88
N ILE A 819 43.28 40.05 -58.30
CA ILE A 819 43.65 41.47 -58.17
C ILE A 819 44.62 41.92 -59.27
N ASP A 820 45.43 40.98 -59.78
CA ASP A 820 46.25 41.16 -60.96
C ASP A 820 46.51 39.81 -61.64
N GLY A 821 47.24 39.81 -62.75
CA GLY A 821 47.50 38.60 -63.53
C GLY A 821 48.20 37.49 -62.76
N THR A 822 48.80 37.72 -61.59
CA THR A 822 49.48 36.68 -60.81
C THR A 822 48.95 36.51 -59.39
N THR A 823 47.99 37.32 -58.94
CA THR A 823 47.62 37.37 -57.52
C THR A 823 46.12 37.21 -57.31
N ILE A 824 45.75 36.32 -56.39
CA ILE A 824 44.39 36.11 -55.91
C ILE A 824 44.31 36.56 -54.44
N GLU A 825 43.50 37.55 -54.13
CA GLU A 825 43.19 37.95 -52.75
C GLU A 825 42.00 37.15 -52.24
N LEU A 826 42.20 36.41 -51.15
CA LEU A 826 41.20 35.68 -50.40
C LEU A 826 40.72 36.53 -49.23
N THR A 827 39.45 36.37 -48.86
CA THR A 827 38.84 36.96 -47.67
C THR A 827 38.27 35.87 -46.79
N PHE A 828 38.63 35.88 -45.52
CA PHE A 828 38.14 34.99 -44.48
C PHE A 828 37.12 35.70 -43.58
N THR A 829 36.37 34.94 -42.79
CA THR A 829 35.46 35.50 -41.79
C THR A 829 36.17 36.24 -40.66
N GLU A 830 37.44 35.89 -40.41
CA GLU A 830 38.32 36.52 -39.42
C GLU A 830 39.80 36.46 -39.87
N ALA A 831 40.68 37.08 -39.10
CA ALA A 831 42.09 37.21 -39.44
C ALA A 831 42.83 35.88 -39.26
N VAL A 832 43.47 35.40 -40.33
CA VAL A 832 44.31 34.20 -40.30
C VAL A 832 45.73 34.59 -39.87
N ALA A 833 46.34 33.81 -38.97
CA ALA A 833 47.71 34.03 -38.53
C ALA A 833 48.72 33.42 -39.53
N ASP A 834 49.75 34.21 -39.85
CA ASP A 834 50.76 33.89 -40.87
C ASP A 834 51.71 32.74 -40.45
N ALA A 835 51.85 32.49 -39.15
CA ALA A 835 52.94 31.69 -38.57
C ALA A 835 52.99 30.21 -39.05
N ASN A 836 51.89 29.69 -39.57
CA ASN A 836 51.79 28.31 -40.07
C ASN A 836 51.31 28.23 -41.53
N LEU A 837 51.18 29.34 -42.26
CA LEU A 837 50.75 29.28 -43.67
C LEU A 837 51.95 28.96 -44.55
N VAL A 838 51.87 27.88 -45.33
CA VAL A 838 53.02 27.37 -46.11
C VAL A 838 52.79 27.51 -47.62
N ALA A 839 53.71 28.21 -48.30
CA ALA A 839 53.78 28.24 -49.77
C ALA A 839 54.31 26.90 -50.33
N ALA A 840 54.25 26.69 -51.65
CA ALA A 840 54.50 25.37 -52.24
C ALA A 840 55.88 24.76 -51.89
N GLY A 841 55.88 23.48 -51.46
CA GLY A 841 57.10 22.64 -51.36
C GLY A 841 57.25 21.79 -50.08
N ALA A 842 56.44 22.01 -49.04
CA ALA A 842 56.50 21.22 -47.80
C ALA A 842 55.13 20.76 -47.24
N GLY A 843 54.02 21.15 -47.87
CA GLY A 843 52.64 20.81 -47.47
C GLY A 843 51.75 22.03 -47.70
N ASN A 844 50.87 21.98 -48.69
CA ASN A 844 50.08 23.17 -49.07
C ASN A 844 48.80 23.28 -48.21
N ASP A 845 48.44 24.51 -47.85
CA ASP A 845 47.15 24.84 -47.22
C ASP A 845 46.02 25.05 -48.25
N PHE A 846 46.40 25.42 -49.49
CA PHE A 846 45.47 25.78 -50.55
C PHE A 846 45.79 25.09 -51.88
N GLU A 847 44.74 24.84 -52.67
CA GLU A 847 44.85 24.51 -54.10
C GLU A 847 44.09 25.54 -54.94
N VAL A 848 44.72 25.99 -56.03
CA VAL A 848 44.10 26.87 -57.02
C VAL A 848 43.89 26.06 -58.30
N TYR A 849 42.67 26.10 -58.86
CA TYR A 849 42.34 25.49 -60.14
C TYR A 849 41.84 26.54 -61.12
N ILE A 850 42.37 26.54 -62.34
CA ILE A 850 41.94 27.38 -63.45
C ILE A 850 41.40 26.43 -64.52
N ASP A 851 40.09 26.50 -64.78
CA ASP A 851 39.38 25.61 -65.71
C ASP A 851 39.58 24.10 -65.42
N GLY A 852 39.67 23.75 -64.13
CA GLY A 852 39.91 22.38 -63.68
C GLY A 852 41.38 21.92 -63.72
N ALA A 853 42.30 22.71 -64.28
CA ALA A 853 43.73 22.45 -64.20
C ALA A 853 44.34 23.09 -62.94
N LYS A 854 45.15 22.34 -62.20
CA LYS A 854 45.81 22.83 -60.98
C LYS A 854 46.89 23.85 -61.32
N SER A 855 46.84 25.02 -60.69
CA SER A 855 47.87 26.06 -60.78
C SER A 855 48.83 25.99 -59.58
N THR A 856 50.08 26.39 -59.80
CA THR A 856 51.12 26.39 -58.76
C THR A 856 51.12 27.72 -58.02
N ILE A 857 51.06 27.66 -56.68
CA ILE A 857 51.18 28.82 -55.79
C ILE A 857 52.68 29.05 -55.52
N ALA A 858 53.20 30.20 -55.94
CA ALA A 858 54.57 30.63 -55.70
C ALA A 858 54.77 31.15 -54.28
N ASN A 859 53.80 31.90 -53.76
CA ASN A 859 53.89 32.50 -52.44
C ASN A 859 52.50 32.68 -51.81
N VAL A 860 52.47 32.70 -50.49
CA VAL A 860 51.29 33.04 -49.70
C VAL A 860 51.70 34.23 -48.85
N VAL A 861 51.02 35.36 -49.02
CA VAL A 861 51.38 36.63 -48.36
C VAL A 861 50.16 37.13 -47.61
N THR A 862 50.29 37.39 -46.31
CA THR A 862 49.28 38.13 -45.58
C THR A 862 49.24 39.57 -46.11
N GLY A 863 48.05 40.11 -46.41
CA GLY A 863 47.91 41.49 -46.91
C GLY A 863 48.65 42.47 -45.99
N ALA A 864 49.25 43.52 -46.53
CA ALA A 864 50.26 44.39 -45.90
C ALA A 864 49.88 45.09 -44.56
N THR A 865 48.71 44.80 -43.99
CA THR A 865 48.27 45.21 -42.66
C THR A 865 47.73 43.99 -41.90
N ALA A 866 48.38 43.65 -40.77
CA ALA A 866 47.86 42.68 -39.82
C ALA A 866 46.45 43.13 -39.38
N ASN A 867 45.44 42.26 -39.58
CA ASN A 867 44.00 42.40 -39.24
C ASN A 867 42.98 42.63 -40.37
N ASP A 868 43.29 42.54 -41.66
CA ASP A 868 42.28 42.80 -42.73
C ASP A 868 41.49 41.55 -43.19
N ASN A 869 41.48 40.45 -42.43
CA ASN A 869 40.85 39.16 -42.80
C ASN A 869 41.23 38.63 -44.20
N LYS A 870 42.34 39.12 -44.77
CA LYS A 870 42.72 38.90 -46.16
C LYS A 870 44.05 38.19 -46.30
N LEU A 871 44.12 37.33 -47.30
CA LEU A 871 45.29 36.54 -47.62
C LEU A 871 45.51 36.53 -49.13
N GLN A 872 46.71 36.83 -49.61
CA GLN A 872 47.02 36.85 -51.03
C GLN A 872 47.78 35.58 -51.44
N LEU A 873 47.25 34.87 -52.44
CA LEU A 873 47.93 33.76 -53.11
C LEU A 873 48.59 34.29 -54.38
N GLN A 874 49.92 34.22 -54.43
CA GLN A 874 50.68 34.56 -55.63
C GLN A 874 50.95 33.31 -56.45
N LEU A 875 50.52 33.29 -57.71
CA LEU A 875 50.70 32.16 -58.64
C LEU A 875 52.07 32.23 -59.32
N SER A 876 52.67 31.06 -59.58
CA SER A 876 53.96 30.96 -60.29
C SER A 876 53.86 31.29 -61.78
N SER A 877 52.65 31.32 -62.35
CA SER A 877 52.40 31.67 -63.74
C SER A 877 51.19 32.59 -63.83
N PRO A 878 51.23 33.63 -64.67
CA PRO A 878 50.13 34.57 -64.78
C PRO A 878 48.90 33.90 -65.40
N ILE A 879 47.72 34.26 -64.88
CA ILE A 879 46.41 34.03 -65.49
C ILE A 879 46.37 34.84 -66.79
N THR A 880 46.26 34.19 -67.94
CA THR A 880 46.22 34.91 -69.23
C THR A 880 44.91 35.67 -69.39
N PRO A 881 44.86 36.74 -70.21
CA PRO A 881 43.61 37.45 -70.49
C PRO A 881 42.47 36.54 -70.99
N GLU A 882 42.79 35.49 -71.76
CA GLU A 882 41.81 34.49 -72.21
C GLU A 882 41.30 33.64 -71.03
N GLN A 883 42.19 33.16 -70.16
CA GLN A 883 41.81 32.41 -68.96
C GLN A 883 40.95 33.26 -68.02
N LEU A 884 41.32 34.53 -67.83
CA LEU A 884 40.56 35.47 -67.03
C LEU A 884 39.16 35.70 -67.65
N ALA A 885 39.03 35.81 -68.97
CA ALA A 885 37.73 36.01 -69.61
C ALA A 885 36.81 34.77 -69.54
N SER A 886 37.33 33.56 -69.79
CA SER A 886 36.47 32.37 -70.03
C SER A 886 36.57 31.23 -69.02
N SER A 887 37.62 31.13 -68.20
CA SER A 887 37.84 29.98 -67.30
C SER A 887 37.15 30.13 -65.94
N THR A 888 36.76 29.04 -65.29
CA THR A 888 36.34 29.08 -63.87
C THR A 888 37.57 28.96 -62.98
N ILE A 889 37.77 29.90 -62.05
CA ILE A 889 38.87 29.88 -61.09
C ILE A 889 38.31 29.47 -59.73
N THR A 890 38.88 28.45 -59.11
CA THR A 890 38.48 28.01 -57.77
C THR A 890 39.67 27.90 -56.82
N VAL A 891 39.40 28.15 -55.54
CA VAL A 891 40.38 27.98 -54.46
C VAL A 891 39.78 27.03 -53.43
N LYS A 892 40.55 26.01 -53.06
CA LYS A 892 40.20 25.01 -52.06
C LYS A 892 41.15 25.10 -50.87
N VAL A 893 40.59 25.14 -49.65
CA VAL A 893 41.31 24.88 -48.40
C VAL A 893 41.51 23.36 -48.28
N LEU A 894 42.75 22.91 -48.13
CA LEU A 894 43.08 21.49 -48.05
C LEU A 894 42.80 20.90 -46.67
N ASP A 895 42.49 19.60 -46.61
CA ASP A 895 42.30 18.88 -45.35
C ASP A 895 43.60 18.73 -44.54
N SER A 896 44.73 18.84 -45.23
CA SER A 896 46.08 18.85 -44.66
C SER A 896 46.49 20.20 -44.07
N THR A 897 45.67 21.25 -44.19
CA THR A 897 46.04 22.59 -43.69
C THR A 897 46.35 22.57 -42.19
N ASP A 898 47.42 23.26 -41.83
CA ASP A 898 47.83 23.60 -40.46
C ASP A 898 47.69 25.11 -40.17
N GLY A 899 47.25 25.88 -41.17
CA GLY A 899 46.82 27.26 -41.01
C GLY A 899 45.76 27.45 -39.91
N ALA A 900 45.91 28.53 -39.15
CA ALA A 900 45.02 28.89 -38.04
C ALA A 900 44.93 30.41 -37.88
N ASP A 901 43.98 30.92 -37.11
CA ASP A 901 43.98 32.33 -36.67
C ASP A 901 44.97 32.62 -35.53
N VAL A 902 44.95 33.86 -35.05
CA VAL A 902 45.80 34.36 -33.96
C VAL A 902 45.51 33.72 -32.60
N ASN A 903 44.33 33.13 -32.42
CA ASN A 903 43.94 32.38 -31.22
C ASN A 903 44.15 30.86 -31.40
N GLY A 904 44.65 30.45 -32.56
CA GLY A 904 44.99 29.07 -32.90
C GLY A 904 43.80 28.23 -33.37
N ASN A 905 42.67 28.80 -33.80
CA ASN A 905 41.60 28.03 -34.43
C ASN A 905 41.95 27.67 -35.88
N PRO A 906 41.87 26.40 -36.28
CA PRO A 906 42.29 25.95 -37.59
C PRO A 906 41.34 26.45 -38.67
N LEU A 907 41.86 26.68 -39.87
CA LEU A 907 41.04 26.98 -41.04
C LEU A 907 39.95 25.92 -41.25
N THR A 908 38.79 26.37 -41.74
CA THR A 908 37.71 25.45 -42.12
C THR A 908 38.13 24.61 -43.32
N LYS A 909 38.49 23.36 -43.04
CA LYS A 909 39.00 22.38 -44.01
C LYS A 909 38.00 22.08 -45.12
N GLY A 910 38.51 21.84 -46.33
CA GLY A 910 37.71 21.42 -47.48
C GLY A 910 36.86 22.51 -48.11
N THR A 911 36.88 23.75 -47.60
CA THR A 911 36.13 24.88 -48.16
C THR A 911 36.58 25.17 -49.58
N VAL A 912 35.64 25.22 -50.53
CA VAL A 912 35.90 25.57 -51.94
C VAL A 912 35.10 26.81 -52.31
N ILE A 913 35.76 27.80 -52.89
CA ILE A 913 35.11 29.00 -53.43
C ILE A 913 35.42 29.16 -54.91
N THR A 914 34.52 29.85 -55.63
CA THR A 914 34.83 30.39 -56.96
C THR A 914 35.37 31.80 -56.80
N VAL A 915 36.48 32.10 -57.48
CA VAL A 915 37.16 33.39 -57.41
C VAL A 915 36.54 34.36 -58.41
N ALA A 916 36.22 35.57 -57.94
CA ALA A 916 35.76 36.67 -58.78
C ALA A 916 36.89 37.19 -59.68
N LYS A 917 36.55 37.61 -60.89
CA LYS A 917 37.49 38.01 -61.95
C LYS A 917 37.57 39.52 -62.10
#